data_AF-A0A640SDL7-F1
#
_entry.id   AF-A0A640SDL7-F1
#
_cell.length_a   1.000
_cell.length_b   1.000
_cell.length_c   1.000
_cell.angle_alpha   90.00
_cell.angle_beta   90.00
_cell.angle_gamma   90.00
#
_symmetry.space_group_name_H-M   'P 1'
#
loop_
_entity.id
_entity.type
_entity.pdbx_description
1 polymer ?
#
loop_
_entity_poly.entity_id
_entity_poly.type
_entity_poly.pdbx_seq_one_letter_code
_entity_poly.pdbx_strand_id
1 'polypeptide(L)'
;MPVPPAGTALAGGTNGPRALRPFLDTVLDALTTGAEHRAGPLPSGGPATVTRAVRDACHPLLPDHGTGPHTALRTLVHTLAAGAADPADPHCAAHLHCPPLALATAADLAAGALNPSMDSWDQAPAASALEALTSRALAALVYPRATEPDALITTGGTESNQLALLLAREAAAPDGSATEPHRPARPLQVVCGANAHHSIHRSAWLLGLPEPLTLPTPDGILTPDTVHTCLANLAGRTGPVLLTATAGTTDSGAIDPLPALADIADHHGARFHIDAAYGGALLFSDTHRSALHGLARAHTVSLDLHKLGWQPVAAGLLAVPGPATLAPLAHQADYLNADDDTEAGLPDLLSRSLRTTRRPDILKIAVTLKALGRHGLGELVDRTLAAAQTLADLIEAHPPLRTPLPPPPQHGPLPPHRRRRRHPRHHPPHPPHRRTGRPRPGHHPHRPLAQSHSPQPPHPTRRPDHPPQTRGRPHASMSTTPHPESPATTDTTSPDEPLDLAGIGIGPFNLSLAALAHPLTPLRTAFYDQRPAFHWHPGLLIDGATLQVPFLADLVTLADPASPWTFLNYLKTRERLFPFYFAERFHLHRAEYDAYCRWVSENLPGLHFGHQIDAVRWNHEREVFEIDFTQLDAEGEAEALGRTYARNLVLGIGTTPHIPVPLRPLAEAPAVPVIHSADYLDHRETLLAADRVTVIGAGQSGAEIFLDQLRARPAGREGLHWLARTPAFAPMEYSKLGLEHFTPDYTRYFHALPERVRDDLVPGQWQLHKGIDHDTLGAIHDELYRRTLDGGWPDATLTPGVFVRTAGRVGTTKVELHLDHTQQGTRSRLTTDAVILATGYRERRMDTLLAALDPYVRRDSGARPRIDAHHRLVLDPAITGSVYVQNAETHTHGVGTPDLGLAAWRSATILNSVTGNTPYPLPSRTAFTSFGLPQPSTGRTGKVPRQGSTLVPRR
;
A
#
# COMPACT_ATOMS: atom_id res chain seq x y z
N MET A 1 -24.62 4.83 37.70
CA MET A 1 -24.44 4.82 36.23
C MET A 1 -25.40 5.82 35.62
N PRO A 2 -24.96 6.70 34.70
CA PRO A 2 -25.86 7.38 33.78
C PRO A 2 -26.55 6.34 32.87
N VAL A 3 -27.71 6.68 32.31
CA VAL A 3 -28.37 5.83 31.31
C VAL A 3 -27.59 5.96 29.99
N PRO A 4 -27.13 4.86 29.36
CA PRO A 4 -26.44 4.92 28.08
C PRO A 4 -27.34 5.53 26.98
N PRO A 5 -26.79 6.27 25.99
CA PRO A 5 -27.57 6.78 24.86
C PRO A 5 -28.37 5.68 24.13
N ALA A 6 -29.55 6.02 23.63
CA ALA A 6 -30.44 5.04 23.00
C ALA A 6 -29.74 4.32 21.81
N GLY A 7 -29.63 2.99 21.90
CA GLY A 7 -28.91 2.16 20.93
C GLY A 7 -27.47 1.79 21.31
N THR A 8 -26.91 2.30 22.42
CA THR A 8 -25.53 1.97 22.87
C THR A 8 -25.45 0.79 23.85
N ALA A 9 -26.53 0.03 24.02
CA ALA A 9 -26.53 -1.17 24.85
C ALA A 9 -25.73 -2.30 24.18
N LEU A 10 -24.74 -2.84 24.90
CA LEU A 10 -23.85 -3.89 24.39
C LEU A 10 -24.61 -5.20 24.11
N ALA A 11 -24.22 -5.92 23.05
CA ALA A 11 -24.79 -7.22 22.69
C ALA A 11 -24.35 -8.38 23.62
N GLY A 12 -23.22 -8.21 24.31
CA GLY A 12 -22.68 -9.15 25.29
C GLY A 12 -23.22 -8.97 26.71
N GLY A 13 -22.85 -9.90 27.60
CA GLY A 13 -23.24 -9.89 29.01
C GLY A 13 -24.71 -10.28 29.27
N THR A 14 -25.09 -10.35 30.55
CA THR A 14 -26.38 -10.93 31.01
C THR A 14 -27.64 -10.17 30.57
N ASN A 15 -27.49 -8.93 30.10
CA ASN A 15 -28.57 -8.12 29.53
C ASN A 15 -28.54 -8.06 28.00
N GLY A 16 -27.43 -8.42 27.35
CA GLY A 16 -27.20 -8.27 25.92
C GLY A 16 -28.27 -8.90 25.03
N PRO A 17 -28.69 -10.16 25.24
CA PRO A 17 -29.77 -10.78 24.46
C PRO A 17 -31.13 -10.05 24.53
N ARG A 18 -31.41 -9.32 25.64
CA ARG A 18 -32.62 -8.49 25.77
C ARG A 18 -32.48 -7.14 25.05
N ALA A 19 -31.27 -6.58 24.99
CA ALA A 19 -30.99 -5.38 24.21
C ALA A 19 -30.95 -5.65 22.69
N LEU A 20 -30.47 -6.84 22.30
CA LEU A 20 -30.27 -7.24 20.91
C LEU A 20 -31.59 -7.57 20.17
N ARG A 21 -32.56 -8.22 20.86
CA ARG A 21 -33.80 -8.71 20.22
C ARG A 21 -34.55 -7.66 19.38
N PRO A 22 -34.89 -6.44 19.86
CA PRO A 22 -35.63 -5.46 19.07
C PRO A 22 -34.92 -5.02 17.78
N PHE A 23 -33.59 -5.10 17.76
CA PHE A 23 -32.79 -4.84 16.57
C PHE A 23 -32.79 -6.03 15.62
N LEU A 24 -32.77 -7.27 16.12
CA LEU A 24 -32.94 -8.47 15.29
C LEU A 24 -34.30 -8.50 14.60
N ASP A 25 -35.37 -8.15 15.32
CA ASP A 25 -36.73 -8.06 14.75
C ASP A 25 -36.73 -7.06 13.56
N THR A 26 -36.06 -5.91 13.72
CA THR A 26 -35.91 -4.90 12.65
C THR A 26 -35.02 -5.37 11.49
N VAL A 27 -33.98 -6.17 11.76
CA VAL A 27 -33.12 -6.76 10.73
C VAL A 27 -33.89 -7.81 9.92
N LEU A 28 -34.71 -8.64 10.57
CA LEU A 28 -35.54 -9.64 9.90
C LEU A 28 -36.60 -8.98 9.00
N ASP A 29 -37.31 -7.95 9.49
CA ASP A 29 -38.24 -7.14 8.67
C ASP A 29 -37.54 -6.56 7.43
N ALA A 30 -36.31 -6.05 7.60
CA ALA A 30 -35.54 -5.43 6.53
C ALA A 30 -35.03 -6.45 5.50
N LEU A 31 -34.60 -7.64 5.94
CA LEU A 31 -34.22 -8.75 5.06
C LEU A 31 -35.41 -9.23 4.23
N THR A 32 -36.57 -9.45 4.86
CA THR A 32 -37.81 -9.87 4.17
C THR A 32 -38.24 -8.83 3.14
N THR A 33 -38.46 -7.58 3.55
CA THR A 33 -38.92 -6.53 2.64
C THR A 33 -37.91 -6.20 1.54
N GLY A 34 -36.61 -6.36 1.80
CA GLY A 34 -35.56 -6.20 0.78
C GLY A 34 -35.58 -7.34 -0.24
N ALA A 35 -35.80 -8.58 0.19
CA ALA A 35 -35.97 -9.73 -0.71
C ALA A 35 -37.24 -9.62 -1.56
N GLU A 36 -38.36 -9.17 -0.97
CA GLU A 36 -39.60 -8.86 -1.70
C GLU A 36 -39.38 -7.78 -2.76
N HIS A 37 -38.63 -6.73 -2.44
CA HIS A 37 -38.29 -5.64 -3.36
C HIS A 37 -37.32 -6.07 -4.49
N ARG A 38 -36.40 -7.01 -4.22
CA ARG A 38 -35.53 -7.62 -5.24
C ARG A 38 -36.35 -8.35 -6.32
N ALA A 39 -37.45 -9.01 -5.90
CA ALA A 39 -38.41 -9.69 -6.76
C ALA A 39 -37.81 -10.76 -7.72
N GLY A 40 -36.76 -11.45 -7.29
CA GLY A 40 -36.13 -12.55 -8.03
C GLY A 40 -34.68 -12.86 -7.60
N PRO A 41 -33.92 -13.60 -8.43
CA PRO A 41 -32.55 -14.04 -8.09
C PRO A 41 -31.50 -12.93 -8.12
N LEU A 42 -31.78 -11.81 -8.80
CA LEU A 42 -30.87 -10.69 -9.00
C LEU A 42 -31.66 -9.36 -9.02
N PRO A 43 -31.07 -8.24 -8.58
CA PRO A 43 -31.71 -6.93 -8.64
C PRO A 43 -31.94 -6.45 -10.07
N SER A 44 -33.09 -5.80 -10.28
CA SER A 44 -33.43 -5.19 -11.57
C SER A 44 -32.62 -3.90 -11.86
N GLY A 45 -32.63 -3.45 -13.12
CA GLY A 45 -31.99 -2.20 -13.54
C GLY A 45 -30.45 -2.22 -13.63
N GLY A 46 -29.79 -3.32 -13.23
CA GLY A 46 -28.35 -3.53 -13.40
C GLY A 46 -27.44 -2.63 -12.52
N PRO A 47 -26.11 -2.73 -12.68
CA PRO A 47 -25.15 -2.20 -11.70
C PRO A 47 -25.32 -0.72 -11.39
N ALA A 48 -25.54 0.13 -12.40
CA ALA A 48 -25.70 1.57 -12.20
C ALA A 48 -26.97 1.95 -11.41
N THR A 49 -28.01 1.11 -11.44
CA THR A 49 -29.25 1.29 -10.67
C THR A 49 -29.03 0.86 -9.22
N VAL A 50 -28.41 -0.31 -9.00
CA VAL A 50 -28.07 -0.82 -7.67
C VAL A 50 -27.09 0.12 -6.94
N THR A 51 -26.00 0.54 -7.60
CA THR A 51 -25.05 1.50 -7.02
C THR A 51 -25.69 2.85 -6.70
N ARG A 52 -26.72 3.27 -7.44
CA ARG A 52 -27.49 4.48 -7.11
C ARG A 52 -28.38 4.26 -5.89
N ALA A 53 -29.18 3.20 -5.85
CA ALA A 53 -30.02 2.88 -4.70
C ALA A 53 -29.22 2.76 -3.40
N VAL A 54 -28.04 2.11 -3.45
CA VAL A 54 -27.09 2.05 -2.33
C VAL A 54 -26.57 3.44 -1.97
N ARG A 55 -26.15 4.26 -2.94
CA ARG A 55 -25.66 5.63 -2.69
C ARG A 55 -26.72 6.51 -2.03
N ASP A 56 -27.94 6.49 -2.54
CA ASP A 56 -29.04 7.35 -2.11
C ASP A 56 -29.52 6.96 -0.71
N ALA A 57 -29.60 5.66 -0.41
CA ALA A 57 -29.88 5.14 0.94
C ALA A 57 -28.75 5.42 1.95
N CYS A 58 -27.52 5.57 1.47
CA CYS A 58 -26.30 5.85 2.25
C CYS A 58 -25.87 7.34 2.18
N HIS A 59 -26.77 8.30 1.90
CA HIS A 59 -26.38 9.72 1.80
C HIS A 59 -27.00 10.61 2.90
N PRO A 60 -26.18 11.23 3.79
CA PRO A 60 -24.75 11.01 4.00
C PRO A 60 -24.48 9.70 4.78
N LEU A 61 -23.37 9.02 4.47
CA LEU A 61 -23.02 7.75 5.10
C LEU A 61 -22.60 7.94 6.57
N LEU A 62 -22.02 9.10 6.87
CA LEU A 62 -21.70 9.58 8.20
C LEU A 62 -22.44 10.92 8.38
N PRO A 63 -23.68 10.92 8.92
CA PRO A 63 -24.39 12.15 9.26
C PRO A 63 -23.82 12.75 10.55
N ASP A 64 -23.85 14.08 10.68
CA ASP A 64 -23.46 14.79 11.91
C ASP A 64 -24.27 14.32 13.14
N HIS A 65 -25.51 13.87 12.91
CA HIS A 65 -26.42 13.31 13.91
C HIS A 65 -27.03 12.00 13.39
N GLY A 66 -26.88 10.92 14.15
CA GLY A 66 -27.36 9.59 13.75
C GLY A 66 -28.89 9.49 13.65
N THR A 67 -29.39 8.82 12.61
CA THR A 67 -30.83 8.67 12.30
C THR A 67 -31.62 7.73 13.23
N GLY A 68 -30.96 7.21 14.28
CA GLY A 68 -31.50 6.22 15.21
C GLY A 68 -31.27 4.76 14.73
N PRO A 69 -31.03 3.81 15.65
CA PRO A 69 -30.56 2.47 15.30
C PRO A 69 -31.56 1.68 14.44
N HIS A 70 -32.86 1.73 14.75
CA HIS A 70 -33.89 1.06 13.95
C HIS A 70 -34.01 1.64 12.52
N THR A 71 -33.77 2.94 12.35
CA THR A 71 -33.80 3.60 11.04
C THR A 71 -32.59 3.16 10.22
N ALA A 72 -31.39 3.25 10.79
CA ALA A 72 -30.14 2.86 10.15
C ALA A 72 -30.14 1.37 9.75
N LEU A 73 -30.55 0.47 10.67
CA LEU A 73 -30.67 -0.96 10.38
C LEU A 73 -31.68 -1.21 9.27
N ARG A 74 -32.89 -0.64 9.35
CA ARG A 74 -33.92 -0.87 8.32
C ARG A 74 -33.46 -0.41 6.95
N THR A 75 -32.94 0.81 6.83
CA THR A 75 -32.50 1.37 5.55
C THR A 75 -31.34 0.56 4.94
N LEU A 76 -30.28 0.31 5.70
CA LEU A 76 -29.07 -0.31 5.16
C LEU A 76 -29.25 -1.80 4.88
N VAL A 77 -29.94 -2.54 5.77
CA VAL A 77 -30.19 -3.98 5.56
C VAL A 77 -31.20 -4.21 4.44
N HIS A 78 -32.27 -3.42 4.35
CA HIS A 78 -33.22 -3.52 3.23
C HIS A 78 -32.52 -3.25 1.89
N THR A 79 -31.74 -2.17 1.81
CA THR A 79 -31.04 -1.80 0.56
C THR A 79 -30.00 -2.85 0.15
N LEU A 80 -29.27 -3.42 1.12
CA LEU A 80 -28.33 -4.51 0.85
C LEU A 80 -29.05 -5.78 0.39
N ALA A 81 -30.15 -6.18 1.03
CA ALA A 81 -30.95 -7.34 0.64
C ALA A 81 -31.60 -7.16 -0.74
N ALA A 82 -32.14 -5.97 -1.04
CA ALA A 82 -32.70 -5.63 -2.34
C ALA A 82 -31.64 -5.63 -3.45
N GLY A 83 -30.40 -5.23 -3.15
CA GLY A 83 -29.28 -5.19 -4.08
C GLY A 83 -28.44 -6.48 -4.19
N ALA A 84 -28.72 -7.51 -3.37
CA ALA A 84 -27.97 -8.76 -3.35
C ALA A 84 -28.39 -9.74 -4.45
N ALA A 85 -27.49 -10.67 -4.81
CA ALA A 85 -27.89 -11.91 -5.49
C ALA A 85 -28.49 -12.88 -4.46
N ASP A 86 -29.44 -13.72 -4.88
CA ASP A 86 -30.08 -14.71 -4.01
C ASP A 86 -29.74 -16.16 -4.43
N PRO A 87 -28.69 -16.77 -3.86
CA PRO A 87 -28.32 -18.15 -4.15
C PRO A 87 -29.32 -19.20 -3.60
N ALA A 88 -30.43 -18.79 -2.97
CA ALA A 88 -31.55 -19.67 -2.61
C ALA A 88 -32.74 -19.58 -3.60
N ASP A 89 -32.78 -18.59 -4.49
CA ASP A 89 -33.81 -18.49 -5.54
C ASP A 89 -33.58 -19.59 -6.61
N PRO A 90 -34.61 -20.37 -7.00
CA PRO A 90 -34.46 -21.50 -7.92
C PRO A 90 -34.06 -21.11 -9.36
N HIS A 91 -34.12 -19.83 -9.71
CA HIS A 91 -33.64 -19.29 -10.99
C HIS A 91 -32.26 -18.61 -10.87
N CYS A 92 -31.62 -18.63 -9.69
CA CYS A 92 -30.29 -18.05 -9.53
C CYS A 92 -29.20 -18.98 -10.08
N ALA A 93 -28.64 -18.62 -11.23
CA ALA A 93 -27.37 -19.15 -11.71
C ALA A 93 -26.21 -18.58 -10.86
N ALA A 94 -26.14 -18.99 -9.59
CA ALA A 94 -25.14 -18.52 -8.64
C ALA A 94 -23.72 -18.93 -9.07
N HIS A 95 -22.81 -17.96 -9.17
CA HIS A 95 -21.51 -18.18 -9.80
C HIS A 95 -20.58 -19.08 -8.95
N LEU A 96 -20.42 -18.80 -7.65
CA LEU A 96 -19.40 -19.44 -6.80
C LEU A 96 -19.76 -19.59 -5.30
N HIS A 97 -20.92 -19.10 -4.85
CA HIS A 97 -21.30 -19.05 -3.43
C HIS A 97 -22.66 -19.71 -3.19
N CYS A 98 -22.79 -20.39 -2.05
CA CYS A 98 -24.04 -21.07 -1.65
C CYS A 98 -24.89 -20.17 -0.71
N PRO A 99 -26.18 -20.48 -0.51
CA PRO A 99 -26.95 -19.89 0.57
C PRO A 99 -26.53 -20.51 1.91
N PRO A 100 -26.23 -19.72 2.96
CA PRO A 100 -25.89 -20.28 4.26
C PRO A 100 -27.13 -20.88 4.96
N LEU A 101 -26.94 -21.90 5.79
CA LEU A 101 -28.01 -22.39 6.66
C LEU A 101 -28.46 -21.29 7.62
N ALA A 102 -29.77 -21.15 7.83
CA ALA A 102 -30.33 -20.27 8.86
C ALA A 102 -29.77 -20.59 10.25
N LEU A 103 -29.55 -21.88 10.54
CA LEU A 103 -28.87 -22.36 11.76
C LEU A 103 -27.43 -21.82 11.90
N ALA A 104 -26.63 -21.92 10.83
CA ALA A 104 -25.25 -21.47 10.83
C ALA A 104 -25.17 -19.93 10.93
N THR A 105 -26.12 -19.23 10.32
CA THR A 105 -26.26 -17.76 10.40
C THR A 105 -26.64 -17.32 11.83
N ALA A 106 -27.56 -18.03 12.50
CA ALA A 106 -27.90 -17.78 13.90
C ALA A 106 -26.73 -18.08 14.86
N ALA A 107 -25.82 -18.99 14.49
CA ALA A 107 -24.60 -19.26 15.24
C ALA A 107 -23.49 -18.23 14.99
N ASP A 108 -23.37 -17.67 13.78
CA ASP A 108 -22.46 -16.53 13.50
C ASP A 108 -22.90 -15.26 14.26
N LEU A 109 -24.22 -15.06 14.42
CA LEU A 109 -24.77 -14.03 15.31
C LEU A 109 -24.35 -14.24 16.77
N ALA A 110 -24.34 -15.49 17.27
CA ALA A 110 -23.85 -15.78 18.62
C ALA A 110 -22.34 -15.52 18.76
N ALA A 111 -21.55 -15.84 17.73
CA ALA A 111 -20.13 -15.50 17.66
C ALA A 111 -19.91 -13.97 17.73
N GLY A 112 -20.68 -13.19 16.96
CA GLY A 112 -20.60 -11.72 16.96
C GLY A 112 -21.14 -11.05 18.24
N ALA A 113 -22.11 -11.66 18.93
CA ALA A 113 -22.65 -11.14 20.18
C ALA A 113 -21.75 -11.43 21.39
N LEU A 114 -20.98 -12.53 21.35
CA LEU A 114 -19.99 -12.86 22.37
C LEU A 114 -18.63 -12.18 22.12
N ASN A 115 -18.22 -12.07 20.85
CA ASN A 115 -16.97 -11.45 20.38
C ASN A 115 -15.69 -11.79 21.20
N PRO A 116 -15.39 -13.08 21.47
CA PRO A 116 -14.11 -13.47 22.08
C PRO A 116 -12.96 -13.33 21.06
N SER A 117 -11.75 -12.99 21.54
CA SER A 117 -10.56 -12.92 20.70
C SER A 117 -9.81 -14.26 20.71
N MET A 118 -9.62 -14.88 19.55
CA MET A 118 -8.97 -16.20 19.43
C MET A 118 -7.43 -16.13 19.34
N ASP A 119 -6.81 -15.04 19.82
CA ASP A 119 -5.35 -14.89 19.93
C ASP A 119 -4.77 -15.43 21.24
N SER A 120 -5.61 -15.59 22.26
CA SER A 120 -5.21 -15.89 23.64
C SER A 120 -6.24 -16.83 24.30
N TRP A 121 -5.82 -17.65 25.28
CA TRP A 121 -6.71 -18.63 25.88
C TRP A 121 -7.68 -17.99 26.88
N ASP A 122 -7.22 -17.07 27.71
CA ASP A 122 -8.02 -16.36 28.72
C ASP A 122 -9.19 -15.55 28.13
N GLN A 123 -9.00 -14.97 26.94
CA GLN A 123 -10.04 -14.21 26.22
C GLN A 123 -11.06 -15.08 25.49
N ALA A 124 -10.76 -16.36 25.24
CA ALA A 124 -11.58 -17.26 24.43
C ALA A 124 -11.70 -18.71 24.93
N PRO A 125 -11.67 -19.04 26.24
CA PRO A 125 -11.30 -20.38 26.71
C PRO A 125 -12.24 -21.49 26.22
N ALA A 126 -13.56 -21.19 26.19
CA ALA A 126 -14.57 -22.10 25.67
C ALA A 126 -14.56 -22.22 24.13
N ALA A 127 -14.19 -21.15 23.42
CA ALA A 127 -14.12 -21.14 21.97
C ALA A 127 -12.84 -21.82 21.46
N SER A 128 -11.71 -21.62 22.12
CA SER A 128 -10.44 -22.31 21.81
C SER A 128 -10.53 -23.81 22.07
N ALA A 129 -11.19 -24.22 23.17
CA ALA A 129 -11.50 -25.63 23.41
C ALA A 129 -12.46 -26.21 22.34
N LEU A 130 -13.49 -25.46 21.93
CA LEU A 130 -14.40 -25.86 20.85
C LEU A 130 -13.68 -25.98 19.50
N GLU A 131 -12.75 -25.08 19.21
CA GLU A 131 -11.96 -25.10 17.98
C GLU A 131 -11.07 -26.36 17.94
N ALA A 132 -10.29 -26.59 18.98
CA ALA A 132 -9.42 -27.76 19.08
C ALA A 132 -10.19 -29.09 18.95
N LEU A 133 -11.40 -29.18 19.51
CA LEU A 133 -12.27 -30.35 19.33
C LEU A 133 -12.82 -30.49 17.90
N THR A 134 -13.29 -29.39 17.31
CA THR A 134 -13.97 -29.41 15.99
C THR A 134 -12.97 -29.57 14.84
N SER A 135 -11.82 -28.90 14.90
CA SER A 135 -10.72 -29.05 13.94
C SER A 135 -10.21 -30.48 13.88
N ARG A 136 -9.92 -31.12 15.03
CA ARG A 136 -9.51 -32.53 15.06
C ARG A 136 -10.59 -33.47 14.52
N ALA A 137 -11.86 -33.22 14.82
CA ALA A 137 -12.97 -34.02 14.31
C ALA A 137 -13.11 -33.93 12.77
N LEU A 138 -12.90 -32.75 12.18
CA LEU A 138 -12.89 -32.55 10.73
C LEU A 138 -11.61 -33.12 10.08
N ALA A 139 -10.45 -32.91 10.68
CA ALA A 139 -9.18 -33.47 10.21
C ALA A 139 -9.19 -35.00 10.19
N ALA A 140 -9.84 -35.65 11.16
CA ALA A 140 -10.03 -37.10 11.19
C ALA A 140 -10.89 -37.64 10.04
N LEU A 141 -11.70 -36.82 9.35
CA LEU A 141 -12.39 -37.21 8.12
C LEU A 141 -11.42 -37.28 6.92
N VAL A 142 -10.42 -36.40 6.89
CA VAL A 142 -9.37 -36.33 5.86
C VAL A 142 -8.30 -37.40 6.12
N TYR A 143 -7.90 -37.58 7.38
CA TYR A 143 -6.81 -38.42 7.84
C TYR A 143 -7.25 -39.51 8.84
N PRO A 144 -8.17 -40.43 8.48
CA PRO A 144 -8.77 -41.42 9.39
C PRO A 144 -7.81 -42.54 9.88
N ARG A 145 -6.49 -42.37 9.70
CA ARG A 145 -5.43 -43.28 10.15
C ARG A 145 -4.25 -42.56 10.82
N ALA A 146 -4.28 -41.22 10.88
CA ALA A 146 -3.32 -40.46 11.68
C ALA A 146 -3.60 -40.66 13.17
N THR A 147 -2.57 -40.51 14.01
CA THR A 147 -2.71 -40.57 15.47
C THR A 147 -3.37 -39.32 16.03
N GLU A 148 -2.96 -38.15 15.54
CA GLU A 148 -3.37 -36.84 16.05
C GLU A 148 -3.62 -35.84 14.89
N PRO A 149 -4.53 -36.15 13.95
CA PRO A 149 -4.82 -35.25 12.84
C PRO A 149 -5.45 -33.94 13.33
N ASP A 150 -5.10 -32.83 12.69
CA ASP A 150 -5.47 -31.48 13.15
C ASP A 150 -5.83 -30.57 11.97
N ALA A 151 -6.47 -29.42 12.25
CA ALA A 151 -6.80 -28.43 11.24
C ALA A 151 -6.73 -26.99 11.76
N LEU A 152 -6.31 -26.08 10.88
CA LEU A 152 -6.37 -24.64 11.10
C LEU A 152 -7.65 -24.06 10.53
N ILE A 153 -8.21 -23.03 11.18
CA ILE A 153 -9.37 -22.29 10.68
C ILE A 153 -8.90 -21.04 9.93
N THR A 154 -9.29 -20.94 8.66
CA THR A 154 -8.87 -19.89 7.71
C THR A 154 -10.08 -19.10 7.21
N THR A 155 -9.87 -17.96 6.56
CA THR A 155 -10.96 -17.18 5.96
C THR A 155 -11.66 -17.92 4.81
N GLY A 156 -10.91 -18.75 4.07
CA GLY A 156 -11.35 -19.55 2.94
C GLY A 156 -10.17 -20.23 2.24
N GLY A 157 -10.46 -20.99 1.18
CA GLY A 157 -9.46 -21.82 0.48
C GLY A 157 -8.20 -21.08 0.02
N THR A 158 -8.28 -19.78 -0.28
CA THR A 158 -7.10 -18.96 -0.64
C THR A 158 -6.07 -18.88 0.48
N GLU A 159 -6.49 -18.64 1.74
CA GLU A 159 -5.59 -18.58 2.91
C GLU A 159 -5.07 -19.99 3.26
N SER A 160 -5.91 -21.02 3.15
CA SER A 160 -5.50 -22.42 3.32
C SER A 160 -4.41 -22.82 2.31
N ASN A 161 -4.57 -22.44 1.04
CA ASN A 161 -3.61 -22.74 -0.02
C ASN A 161 -2.30 -21.94 0.17
N GLN A 162 -2.39 -20.68 0.64
CA GLN A 162 -1.21 -19.89 1.00
C GLN A 162 -0.43 -20.51 2.15
N LEU A 163 -1.13 -20.92 3.23
CA LEU A 163 -0.54 -21.63 4.35
C LEU A 163 0.04 -22.99 3.93
N ALA A 164 -0.59 -23.72 3.01
CA ALA A 164 -0.05 -24.97 2.48
C ALA A 164 1.31 -24.78 1.76
N LEU A 165 1.45 -23.70 0.97
CA LEU A 165 2.72 -23.36 0.30
C LEU A 165 3.76 -22.85 1.31
N LEU A 166 3.38 -22.07 2.32
CA LEU A 166 4.26 -21.64 3.40
C LEU A 166 4.81 -22.84 4.19
N LEU A 167 3.94 -23.73 4.66
CA LEU A 167 4.31 -24.95 5.37
C LEU A 167 5.13 -25.93 4.51
N ALA A 168 5.08 -25.82 3.18
CA ALA A 168 5.96 -26.52 2.26
C ALA A 168 7.32 -25.84 2.08
N ARG A 169 7.38 -24.50 2.14
CA ARG A 169 8.61 -23.71 2.08
C ARG A 169 9.46 -23.89 3.33
N GLU A 170 8.86 -23.79 4.52
CA GLU A 170 9.60 -23.93 5.78
C GLU A 170 10.05 -25.37 6.04
N ALA A 171 9.21 -26.36 5.73
CA ALA A 171 9.60 -27.78 5.79
C ALA A 171 10.62 -28.20 4.70
N ALA A 172 11.03 -27.27 3.83
CA ALA A 172 12.09 -27.44 2.84
C ALA A 172 13.40 -26.70 3.25
N ALA A 173 13.42 -26.00 4.39
CA ALA A 173 14.63 -25.40 4.96
C ALA A 173 15.49 -26.47 5.67
N PRO A 174 16.83 -26.46 5.51
CA PRO A 174 17.71 -27.34 6.27
C PRO A 174 17.72 -26.98 7.76
N ASP A 175 17.50 -27.97 8.62
CA ASP A 175 17.78 -27.99 10.06
C ASP A 175 17.41 -26.72 10.87
N GLY A 176 16.12 -26.40 10.88
CA GLY A 176 15.35 -26.12 12.11
C GLY A 176 15.80 -24.99 13.05
N SER A 177 16.71 -24.12 12.63
CA SER A 177 17.31 -23.07 13.46
C SER A 177 16.83 -21.68 13.00
N ALA A 178 15.91 -21.09 13.76
CA ALA A 178 15.31 -19.78 13.49
C ALA A 178 16.26 -18.59 13.75
N THR A 179 17.58 -18.78 13.60
CA THR A 179 18.61 -17.92 14.20
C THR A 179 19.78 -17.54 13.28
N GLU A 180 19.93 -18.10 12.08
CA GLU A 180 21.08 -17.80 11.19
C GLU A 180 20.66 -17.51 9.73
N PRO A 181 20.79 -16.26 9.24
CA PRO A 181 20.29 -15.85 7.92
C PRO A 181 21.32 -16.08 6.80
N HIS A 182 21.68 -17.33 6.50
CA HIS A 182 22.61 -17.68 5.41
C HIS A 182 21.98 -18.59 4.33
N ARG A 183 21.68 -17.99 3.17
CA ARG A 183 21.20 -18.63 1.93
C ARG A 183 22.26 -19.57 1.30
N PRO A 184 21.88 -20.48 0.37
CA PRO A 184 20.52 -20.90 -0.02
C PRO A 184 20.34 -22.43 -0.08
N ALA A 185 19.28 -22.95 0.53
CA ALA A 185 18.59 -24.07 -0.10
C ALA A 185 18.01 -23.58 -1.43
N ARG A 186 18.05 -24.40 -2.50
CA ARG A 186 17.34 -24.08 -3.74
C ARG A 186 15.84 -23.93 -3.39
N PRO A 187 15.16 -22.88 -3.89
CA PRO A 187 13.81 -22.56 -3.43
C PRO A 187 12.80 -23.66 -3.80
N LEU A 188 11.72 -23.73 -3.02
CA LEU A 188 10.61 -24.66 -3.25
C LEU A 188 10.01 -24.42 -4.65
N GLN A 189 10.09 -25.42 -5.53
CA GLN A 189 9.41 -25.38 -6.82
C GLN A 189 7.98 -25.91 -6.65
N VAL A 190 6.98 -25.10 -7.01
CA VAL A 190 5.58 -25.54 -7.08
C VAL A 190 5.32 -26.14 -8.46
N VAL A 191 4.56 -27.24 -8.51
CA VAL A 191 4.08 -27.90 -9.74
C VAL A 191 2.57 -28.06 -9.62
N CYS A 192 1.81 -27.58 -10.61
CA CYS A 192 0.34 -27.54 -10.57
C CYS A 192 -0.27 -27.85 -11.94
N GLY A 193 -1.56 -28.15 -12.01
CA GLY A 193 -2.28 -28.20 -13.29
C GLY A 193 -2.74 -26.81 -13.75
N ALA A 194 -3.05 -26.65 -15.03
CA ALA A 194 -3.73 -25.47 -15.57
C ALA A 194 -5.18 -25.33 -15.04
N ASN A 195 -5.72 -26.39 -14.44
CA ASN A 195 -6.98 -26.42 -13.70
C ASN A 195 -6.87 -25.91 -12.24
N ALA A 196 -5.65 -25.66 -11.72
CA ALA A 196 -5.43 -25.32 -10.33
C ALA A 196 -6.00 -23.94 -9.98
N HIS A 197 -6.52 -23.78 -8.76
CA HIS A 197 -7.10 -22.51 -8.34
C HIS A 197 -6.05 -21.39 -8.32
N HIS A 198 -6.43 -20.20 -8.82
CA HIS A 198 -5.54 -19.05 -9.02
C HIS A 198 -4.78 -18.59 -7.75
N SER A 199 -5.26 -18.98 -6.56
CA SER A 199 -4.54 -18.77 -5.30
C SER A 199 -3.16 -19.45 -5.26
N ILE A 200 -2.91 -20.54 -6.00
CA ILE A 200 -1.61 -21.22 -6.00
C ILE A 200 -0.52 -20.31 -6.58
N HIS A 201 -0.76 -19.74 -7.77
CA HIS A 201 0.10 -18.73 -8.38
C HIS A 201 0.22 -17.46 -7.51
N ARG A 202 -0.89 -16.92 -7.01
CA ARG A 202 -0.85 -15.75 -6.10
C ARG A 202 -0.05 -16.02 -4.83
N SER A 203 -0.14 -17.22 -4.26
CA SER A 203 0.58 -17.60 -3.04
C SER A 203 2.06 -17.81 -3.30
N ALA A 204 2.44 -18.40 -4.43
CA ALA A 204 3.85 -18.49 -4.83
C ALA A 204 4.48 -17.10 -4.96
N TRP A 205 3.80 -16.17 -5.64
CA TRP A 205 4.21 -14.77 -5.74
C TRP A 205 4.32 -14.08 -4.37
N LEU A 206 3.28 -14.15 -3.52
CA LEU A 206 3.27 -13.57 -2.17
C LEU A 206 4.37 -14.12 -1.24
N LEU A 207 4.77 -15.39 -1.43
CA LEU A 207 5.77 -16.07 -0.60
C LEU A 207 7.20 -15.95 -1.17
N GLY A 208 7.40 -15.21 -2.27
CA GLY A 208 8.71 -15.06 -2.91
C GLY A 208 9.25 -16.34 -3.54
N LEU A 209 8.37 -17.26 -3.93
CA LEU A 209 8.71 -18.53 -4.58
C LEU A 209 8.91 -18.34 -6.10
N PRO A 210 9.63 -19.26 -6.78
CA PRO A 210 9.59 -19.38 -8.23
C PRO A 210 8.16 -19.53 -8.75
N GLU A 211 7.93 -19.07 -9.99
CA GLU A 211 6.66 -19.27 -10.68
C GLU A 211 6.30 -20.77 -10.72
N PRO A 212 5.06 -21.17 -10.39
CA PRO A 212 4.63 -22.56 -10.48
C PRO A 212 4.78 -23.13 -11.89
N LEU A 213 5.24 -24.37 -11.98
CA LEU A 213 5.27 -25.11 -13.24
C LEU A 213 3.86 -25.63 -13.53
N THR A 214 3.10 -24.86 -14.32
CA THR A 214 1.75 -25.19 -14.77
C THR A 214 1.79 -26.25 -15.87
N LEU A 215 1.20 -27.42 -15.59
CA LEU A 215 1.08 -28.54 -16.52
C LEU A 215 -0.25 -28.48 -17.28
N PRO A 216 -0.29 -28.83 -18.58
CA PRO A 216 -1.53 -28.83 -19.35
C PRO A 216 -2.50 -29.90 -18.84
N THR A 217 -3.77 -29.51 -18.70
CA THR A 217 -4.87 -30.37 -18.25
C THR A 217 -5.96 -30.44 -19.31
N PRO A 218 -5.73 -31.13 -20.45
CA PRO A 218 -6.64 -31.10 -21.61
C PRO A 218 -8.04 -31.65 -21.30
N ASP A 219 -8.12 -32.62 -20.39
CA ASP A 219 -9.36 -33.25 -19.92
C ASP A 219 -9.89 -32.61 -18.61
N GLY A 220 -9.43 -31.40 -18.26
CA GLY A 220 -9.78 -30.70 -17.02
C GLY A 220 -9.04 -31.18 -15.77
N ILE A 221 -8.24 -32.25 -15.87
CA ILE A 221 -7.48 -32.87 -14.77
C ILE A 221 -6.00 -33.08 -15.11
N LEU A 222 -5.16 -33.24 -14.08
CA LEU A 222 -3.75 -33.61 -14.19
C LEU A 222 -3.56 -35.06 -14.67
N THR A 223 -2.87 -35.23 -15.80
CA THR A 223 -2.46 -36.55 -16.30
C THR A 223 -1.25 -37.09 -15.51
N PRO A 224 -1.32 -38.30 -14.92
CA PRO A 224 -0.22 -38.86 -14.12
C PRO A 224 1.13 -38.92 -14.86
N ASP A 225 1.15 -39.36 -16.13
CA ASP A 225 2.38 -39.47 -16.92
C ASP A 225 3.06 -38.12 -17.16
N THR A 226 2.28 -37.04 -17.31
CA THR A 226 2.77 -35.67 -17.45
C THR A 226 3.39 -35.18 -16.15
N VAL A 227 2.75 -35.46 -15.01
CA VAL A 227 3.30 -35.12 -13.67
C VAL A 227 4.57 -35.92 -13.39
N HIS A 228 4.58 -37.23 -13.65
CA HIS A 228 5.77 -38.07 -13.48
C HIS A 228 6.92 -37.60 -14.37
N THR A 229 6.64 -37.26 -15.64
CA THR A 229 7.65 -36.73 -16.58
C THR A 229 8.17 -35.36 -16.13
N CYS A 230 7.32 -34.48 -15.59
CA CYS A 230 7.74 -33.22 -15.01
C CYS A 230 8.72 -33.45 -13.84
N LEU A 231 8.30 -34.20 -12.81
CA LEU A 231 9.10 -34.44 -11.61
C LEU A 231 10.42 -35.17 -11.92
N ALA A 232 10.41 -36.14 -12.84
CA ALA A 232 11.62 -36.83 -13.30
C ALA A 232 12.64 -35.88 -13.96
N ASN A 233 12.17 -34.82 -14.64
CA ASN A 233 13.04 -33.79 -15.21
C ASN A 233 13.55 -32.77 -14.18
N LEU A 234 12.85 -32.61 -13.05
CA LEU A 234 13.24 -31.73 -11.94
C LEU A 234 14.22 -32.41 -10.96
N ALA A 235 14.21 -33.75 -10.88
CA ALA A 235 15.06 -34.55 -10.01
C ALA A 235 16.54 -34.14 -10.09
N GLY A 236 17.10 -33.69 -8.96
CA GLY A 236 18.48 -33.17 -8.85
C GLY A 236 18.73 -31.80 -9.49
N ARG A 237 17.77 -31.22 -10.23
CA ARG A 237 17.92 -29.94 -10.95
C ARG A 237 17.34 -28.74 -10.21
N THR A 238 16.21 -28.89 -9.52
CA THR A 238 15.61 -27.84 -8.68
C THR A 238 15.91 -28.03 -7.19
N GLY A 239 15.28 -27.23 -6.34
CA GLY A 239 15.15 -27.53 -4.91
C GLY A 239 14.01 -28.52 -4.64
N PRO A 240 13.60 -28.65 -3.36
CA PRO A 240 12.42 -29.42 -2.98
C PRO A 240 11.18 -29.01 -3.79
N VAL A 241 10.29 -29.96 -4.03
CA VAL A 241 9.13 -29.77 -4.91
C VAL A 241 7.84 -29.92 -4.12
N LEU A 242 6.86 -29.06 -4.39
CA LEU A 242 5.48 -29.21 -3.97
C LEU A 242 4.60 -29.50 -5.20
N LEU A 243 4.05 -30.71 -5.27
CA LEU A 243 2.95 -31.02 -6.20
C LEU A 243 1.63 -30.57 -5.57
N THR A 244 0.86 -29.75 -6.28
CA THR A 244 -0.49 -29.33 -5.89
C THR A 244 -1.52 -29.95 -6.85
N ALA A 245 -2.38 -30.82 -6.33
CA ALA A 245 -3.53 -31.37 -7.05
C ALA A 245 -4.84 -30.70 -6.60
N THR A 246 -5.89 -30.84 -7.40
CA THR A 246 -7.21 -30.25 -7.17
C THR A 246 -8.27 -31.32 -7.01
N ALA A 247 -9.06 -31.25 -5.94
CA ALA A 247 -10.20 -32.11 -5.66
C ALA A 247 -11.49 -31.28 -5.67
N GLY A 248 -12.05 -31.10 -6.86
CA GLY A 248 -13.12 -30.15 -7.14
C GLY A 248 -12.54 -28.87 -7.75
N THR A 249 -12.27 -28.87 -9.05
CA THR A 249 -11.91 -27.66 -9.79
C THR A 249 -13.05 -26.65 -9.73
N THR A 250 -12.71 -25.36 -9.79
CA THR A 250 -13.69 -24.26 -9.58
C THR A 250 -14.62 -24.05 -10.78
N ASP A 251 -14.28 -24.59 -11.95
CA ASP A 251 -15.01 -24.44 -13.21
C ASP A 251 -16.02 -25.57 -13.50
N SER A 252 -15.72 -26.78 -13.04
CA SER A 252 -16.39 -28.03 -13.45
C SER A 252 -16.52 -29.07 -12.33
N GLY A 253 -15.92 -28.84 -11.16
CA GLY A 253 -15.94 -29.79 -10.04
C GLY A 253 -15.08 -31.03 -10.26
N ALA A 254 -14.18 -31.02 -11.25
CA ALA A 254 -13.33 -32.17 -11.58
C ALA A 254 -12.36 -32.51 -10.44
N ILE A 255 -11.97 -33.79 -10.33
CA ILE A 255 -11.07 -34.30 -9.29
C ILE A 255 -9.87 -34.95 -9.99
N ASP A 256 -8.67 -34.45 -9.71
CA ASP A 256 -7.42 -35.03 -10.19
C ASP A 256 -7.26 -36.48 -9.67
N PRO A 257 -6.48 -37.35 -10.34
CA PRO A 257 -6.31 -38.77 -9.95
C PRO A 257 -5.43 -38.94 -8.70
N LEU A 258 -5.95 -38.51 -7.54
CA LEU A 258 -5.23 -38.34 -6.26
C LEU A 258 -4.34 -39.54 -5.85
N PRO A 259 -4.73 -40.82 -5.98
CA PRO A 259 -3.88 -41.94 -5.60
C PRO A 259 -2.63 -42.05 -6.47
N ALA A 260 -2.78 -41.89 -7.78
CA ALA A 260 -1.67 -41.95 -8.73
C ALA A 260 -0.72 -40.76 -8.54
N LEU A 261 -1.27 -39.56 -8.31
CA LEU A 261 -0.47 -38.38 -8.01
C LEU A 261 0.28 -38.48 -6.68
N ALA A 262 -0.31 -39.11 -5.65
CA ALA A 262 0.37 -39.41 -4.39
C ALA A 262 1.50 -40.44 -4.57
N ASP A 263 1.26 -41.53 -5.31
CA ASP A 263 2.29 -42.54 -5.59
C ASP A 263 3.46 -41.95 -6.41
N ILE A 264 3.18 -41.01 -7.32
CA ILE A 264 4.18 -40.27 -8.10
C ILE A 264 4.94 -39.24 -7.23
N ALA A 265 4.27 -38.54 -6.32
CA ALA A 265 4.91 -37.61 -5.40
C ALA A 265 5.86 -38.34 -4.44
N ASP A 266 5.41 -39.43 -3.82
CA ASP A 266 6.24 -40.27 -2.94
C ASP A 266 7.44 -40.88 -3.70
N HIS A 267 7.26 -41.31 -4.95
CA HIS A 267 8.34 -41.84 -5.80
C HIS A 267 9.44 -40.81 -6.08
N HIS A 268 9.09 -39.54 -6.27
CA HIS A 268 10.04 -38.46 -6.56
C HIS A 268 10.47 -37.67 -5.32
N GLY A 269 9.98 -38.01 -4.12
CA GLY A 269 10.25 -37.29 -2.88
C GLY A 269 9.66 -35.87 -2.83
N ALA A 270 8.61 -35.61 -3.61
CA ALA A 270 7.92 -34.32 -3.61
C ALA A 270 6.91 -34.23 -2.45
N ARG A 271 6.78 -33.07 -1.82
CA ARG A 271 5.63 -32.82 -0.93
C ARG A 271 4.37 -32.75 -1.77
N PHE A 272 3.25 -33.15 -1.18
CA PHE A 272 1.96 -33.23 -1.88
C PHE A 272 0.89 -32.44 -1.13
N HIS A 273 0.26 -31.48 -1.80
CA HIS A 273 -0.87 -30.71 -1.31
C HIS A 273 -2.09 -30.97 -2.20
N ILE A 274 -3.29 -30.97 -1.61
CA ILE A 274 -4.54 -31.05 -2.36
C ILE A 274 -5.43 -29.85 -1.99
N ASP A 275 -5.78 -29.05 -3.00
CA ASP A 275 -6.87 -28.09 -2.89
C ASP A 275 -8.20 -28.84 -3.02
N ALA A 276 -8.82 -29.16 -1.89
CA ALA A 276 -10.16 -29.71 -1.82
C ALA A 276 -11.18 -28.65 -1.35
N ALA A 277 -10.92 -27.35 -1.59
CA ALA A 277 -11.80 -26.29 -1.12
C ALA A 277 -13.23 -26.42 -1.66
N TYR A 278 -13.41 -26.92 -2.90
CA TYR A 278 -14.74 -27.18 -3.46
C TYR A 278 -15.24 -28.60 -3.16
N GLY A 279 -14.45 -29.63 -3.46
CA GLY A 279 -14.88 -31.04 -3.36
C GLY A 279 -14.75 -31.67 -1.98
N GLY A 280 -14.06 -31.06 -1.01
CA GLY A 280 -13.75 -31.67 0.29
C GLY A 280 -14.98 -32.07 1.12
N ALA A 281 -16.12 -31.40 0.92
CA ALA A 281 -17.38 -31.77 1.57
C ALA A 281 -17.96 -33.13 1.14
N LEU A 282 -17.51 -33.70 0.01
CA LEU A 282 -17.86 -35.08 -0.37
C LEU A 282 -17.45 -36.09 0.72
N LEU A 283 -16.54 -35.74 1.64
CA LEU A 283 -16.23 -36.53 2.82
C LEU A 283 -17.44 -36.79 3.72
N PHE A 284 -18.45 -35.91 3.76
CA PHE A 284 -19.66 -36.10 4.58
C PHE A 284 -20.62 -37.13 3.97
N SER A 285 -20.72 -37.18 2.64
CA SER A 285 -21.48 -38.18 1.89
C SER A 285 -20.90 -39.59 2.12
N ASP A 286 -21.75 -40.61 2.25
CA ASP A 286 -21.31 -42.00 2.18
C ASP A 286 -21.39 -42.59 0.76
N THR A 287 -22.10 -41.92 -0.14
CA THR A 287 -22.19 -42.24 -1.58
C THR A 287 -20.93 -41.78 -2.32
N HIS A 288 -20.47 -40.54 -2.09
CA HIS A 288 -19.48 -39.86 -2.93
C HIS A 288 -18.09 -39.66 -2.29
N ARG A 289 -17.90 -39.92 -0.99
CA ARG A 289 -16.58 -39.89 -0.31
C ARG A 289 -15.49 -40.73 -0.98
N SER A 290 -15.88 -41.74 -1.74
CA SER A 290 -14.99 -42.62 -2.51
C SER A 290 -14.23 -41.88 -3.63
N ALA A 291 -14.81 -40.81 -4.19
CA ALA A 291 -14.15 -39.95 -5.17
C ALA A 291 -12.93 -39.19 -4.59
N LEU A 292 -12.89 -39.01 -3.26
CA LEU A 292 -11.78 -38.39 -2.53
C LEU A 292 -10.74 -39.42 -2.03
N HIS A 293 -10.78 -40.66 -2.54
CA HIS A 293 -9.76 -41.65 -2.22
C HIS A 293 -8.38 -41.13 -2.63
N GLY A 294 -7.48 -40.99 -1.66
CA GLY A 294 -6.15 -40.37 -1.86
C GLY A 294 -5.90 -39.16 -0.96
N LEU A 295 -6.92 -38.45 -0.46
CA LEU A 295 -6.73 -37.26 0.41
C LEU A 295 -5.77 -37.50 1.58
N ALA A 296 -5.90 -38.65 2.25
CA ALA A 296 -5.10 -39.04 3.41
C ALA A 296 -3.58 -39.23 3.12
N ARG A 297 -3.13 -39.13 1.86
CA ARG A 297 -1.71 -39.16 1.45
C ARG A 297 -1.09 -37.76 1.33
N ALA A 298 -1.90 -36.69 1.27
CA ALA A 298 -1.37 -35.34 1.18
C ALA A 298 -0.76 -34.88 2.51
N HIS A 299 0.26 -34.04 2.43
CA HIS A 299 0.87 -33.39 3.59
C HIS A 299 -0.04 -32.29 4.17
N THR A 300 -0.85 -31.67 3.31
CA THR A 300 -1.83 -30.63 3.66
C THR A 300 -3.04 -30.70 2.73
N VAL A 301 -4.26 -30.52 3.26
CA VAL A 301 -5.50 -30.48 2.46
C VAL A 301 -6.31 -29.23 2.79
N SER A 302 -6.63 -28.43 1.76
CA SER A 302 -7.54 -27.28 1.89
C SER A 302 -8.99 -27.74 1.83
N LEU A 303 -9.87 -27.19 2.68
CA LEU A 303 -11.32 -27.38 2.62
C LEU A 303 -12.01 -26.03 2.82
N ASP A 304 -13.23 -25.85 2.31
CA ASP A 304 -13.94 -24.57 2.48
C ASP A 304 -15.46 -24.76 2.60
N LEU A 305 -15.96 -24.65 3.84
CA LEU A 305 -17.33 -25.01 4.19
C LEU A 305 -18.36 -23.93 3.82
N HIS A 306 -17.95 -22.75 3.30
CA HIS A 306 -18.88 -21.79 2.70
C HIS A 306 -19.37 -22.19 1.29
N LYS A 307 -18.88 -23.33 0.77
CA LYS A 307 -19.37 -23.98 -0.45
C LYS A 307 -20.32 -25.12 -0.06
N LEU A 308 -19.98 -26.37 -0.34
CA LEU A 308 -20.79 -27.57 -0.01
C LEU A 308 -20.84 -27.91 1.50
N GLY A 309 -20.65 -26.93 2.39
CA GLY A 309 -20.93 -27.01 3.83
C GLY A 309 -22.03 -26.05 4.30
N TRP A 310 -22.58 -25.22 3.42
CA TRP A 310 -23.65 -24.24 3.69
C TRP A 310 -23.38 -23.31 4.89
N GLN A 311 -22.13 -22.89 5.07
CA GLN A 311 -21.71 -21.96 6.14
C GLN A 311 -21.61 -20.50 5.65
N PRO A 312 -21.92 -19.50 6.50
CA PRO A 312 -21.49 -18.12 6.28
C PRO A 312 -19.95 -18.02 6.24
N VAL A 313 -19.41 -17.28 5.27
CA VAL A 313 -17.99 -16.86 5.25
C VAL A 313 -17.66 -16.12 6.55
N ALA A 314 -16.50 -16.26 7.18
CA ALA A 314 -15.38 -17.17 6.89
C ALA A 314 -15.65 -18.62 7.35
N ALA A 315 -15.24 -19.61 6.56
CA ALA A 315 -15.41 -21.03 6.90
C ALA A 315 -14.36 -21.95 6.23
N GLY A 316 -13.16 -21.43 5.98
CA GLY A 316 -12.05 -22.20 5.42
C GLY A 316 -11.33 -23.07 6.47
N LEU A 317 -10.74 -24.17 6.02
CA LEU A 317 -9.86 -25.00 6.83
C LEU A 317 -8.60 -25.42 6.06
N LEU A 318 -7.52 -25.66 6.79
CA LEU A 318 -6.34 -26.39 6.32
C LEU A 318 -6.11 -27.59 7.23
N ALA A 319 -6.41 -28.80 6.76
CA ALA A 319 -6.19 -30.05 7.49
C ALA A 319 -4.77 -30.59 7.28
N VAL A 320 -4.22 -31.20 8.33
CA VAL A 320 -2.87 -31.81 8.37
C VAL A 320 -2.88 -33.18 9.05
N PRO A 321 -1.94 -34.08 8.72
CA PRO A 321 -1.86 -35.42 9.31
C PRO A 321 -1.33 -35.43 10.76
N GLY A 322 -0.80 -34.31 11.27
CA GLY A 322 -0.34 -34.19 12.65
C GLY A 322 0.26 -32.82 12.98
N PRO A 323 0.36 -32.46 14.28
CA PRO A 323 0.74 -31.11 14.72
C PRO A 323 2.17 -30.70 14.31
N ALA A 324 3.09 -31.65 14.12
CA ALA A 324 4.43 -31.37 13.61
C ALA A 324 4.44 -30.69 12.21
N THR A 325 3.35 -30.83 11.44
CA THR A 325 3.16 -30.12 10.15
C THR A 325 2.99 -28.62 10.34
N LEU A 326 2.52 -28.19 11.52
CA LEU A 326 2.19 -26.81 11.87
C LEU A 326 3.31 -26.10 12.63
N ALA A 327 4.33 -26.83 13.11
CA ALA A 327 5.44 -26.30 13.89
C ALA A 327 6.13 -25.06 13.30
N PRO A 328 6.25 -24.86 11.97
CA PRO A 328 6.79 -23.61 11.41
C PRO A 328 5.94 -22.35 11.62
N LEU A 329 4.72 -22.47 12.16
CA LEU A 329 3.88 -21.34 12.57
C LEU A 329 4.06 -20.99 14.06
N ALA A 330 4.88 -21.75 14.79
CA ALA A 330 5.12 -21.51 16.21
C ALA A 330 5.88 -20.19 16.41
N HIS A 331 5.15 -19.20 16.92
CA HIS A 331 5.65 -17.90 17.31
C HIS A 331 5.13 -17.60 18.72
N GLN A 332 5.97 -17.02 19.56
CA GLN A 332 5.63 -16.62 20.93
C GLN A 332 5.76 -15.12 21.08
N ALA A 333 4.84 -14.52 21.84
CA ALA A 333 4.92 -13.14 22.29
C ALA A 333 4.44 -13.06 23.74
N ASP A 334 5.29 -12.57 24.64
CA ASP A 334 5.15 -12.62 26.11
C ASP A 334 3.85 -12.00 26.65
N TYR A 335 3.16 -11.16 25.84
CA TYR A 335 1.91 -10.49 26.19
C TYR A 335 0.64 -11.19 25.64
N LEU A 336 0.80 -12.29 24.90
CA LEU A 336 -0.27 -13.15 24.37
C LEU A 336 -0.11 -14.62 24.80
N ASN A 337 1.13 -15.05 25.02
CA ASN A 337 1.48 -16.38 25.53
C ASN A 337 2.00 -16.24 26.96
N ALA A 338 1.09 -16.27 27.94
CA ALA A 338 1.50 -16.31 29.35
C ALA A 338 2.18 -17.65 29.66
N ASP A 339 3.27 -17.60 30.44
CA ASP A 339 4.06 -18.79 30.79
C ASP A 339 3.22 -19.82 31.56
N ASP A 340 2.32 -19.39 32.43
CA ASP A 340 1.48 -20.25 33.26
C ASP A 340 0.38 -20.97 32.47
N ASP A 341 -0.30 -20.29 31.54
CA ASP A 341 -1.22 -20.93 30.58
C ASP A 341 -0.48 -21.94 29.68
N THR A 342 0.77 -21.65 29.32
CA THR A 342 1.63 -22.50 28.49
C THR A 342 2.12 -23.74 29.27
N GLU A 343 2.60 -23.57 30.50
CA GLU A 343 2.97 -24.67 31.40
C GLU A 343 1.77 -25.55 31.80
N ALA A 344 0.58 -24.96 31.91
CA ALA A 344 -0.68 -25.69 32.12
C ALA A 344 -1.15 -26.48 30.88
N GLY A 345 -0.51 -26.30 29.72
CA GLY A 345 -0.83 -27.00 28.47
C GLY A 345 -2.17 -26.59 27.86
N LEU A 346 -2.59 -25.34 28.08
CA LEU A 346 -3.86 -24.83 27.57
C LEU A 346 -3.78 -24.56 26.05
N PRO A 347 -4.91 -24.64 25.30
CA PRO A 347 -4.88 -24.44 23.84
C PRO A 347 -4.54 -23.02 23.40
N ASP A 348 -3.25 -22.73 23.24
CA ASP A 348 -2.76 -21.60 22.43
C ASP A 348 -3.22 -21.76 20.98
N LEU A 349 -3.52 -20.63 20.35
CA LEU A 349 -3.93 -20.50 18.95
C LEU A 349 -3.13 -19.46 18.17
N LEU A 350 -2.28 -18.66 18.83
CA LEU A 350 -1.36 -17.73 18.18
C LEU A 350 -0.30 -18.49 17.37
N SER A 351 0.34 -19.50 17.98
CA SER A 351 1.31 -20.42 17.33
C SER A 351 0.71 -21.29 16.20
N ARG A 352 -0.57 -21.09 15.87
CA ARG A 352 -1.35 -21.90 14.93
C ARG A 352 -2.06 -21.08 13.85
N SER A 353 -1.99 -19.75 13.84
CA SER A 353 -2.72 -18.93 12.86
C SER A 353 -1.88 -17.79 12.29
N LEU A 354 -2.08 -17.49 11.01
CA LEU A 354 -1.58 -16.26 10.38
C LEU A 354 -2.31 -15.00 10.90
N ARG A 355 -3.45 -15.19 11.57
CA ARG A 355 -4.30 -14.13 12.11
C ARG A 355 -4.23 -14.16 13.63
N THR A 356 -3.68 -13.11 14.24
CA THR A 356 -3.72 -12.85 15.69
C THR A 356 -5.17 -12.66 16.14
N THR A 357 -5.67 -11.43 16.23
CA THR A 357 -7.07 -11.16 16.58
C THR A 357 -8.01 -11.67 15.48
N ARG A 358 -8.85 -12.66 15.80
CA ARG A 358 -9.84 -13.25 14.89
C ARG A 358 -11.08 -13.73 15.62
N ARG A 359 -12.20 -13.84 14.90
CA ARG A 359 -13.50 -14.34 15.40
C ARG A 359 -13.46 -15.85 15.68
N PRO A 360 -14.36 -16.38 16.55
CA PRO A 360 -14.59 -17.81 16.71
C PRO A 360 -15.42 -18.39 15.54
N ASP A 361 -14.92 -18.28 14.30
CA ASP A 361 -15.61 -18.74 13.08
C ASP A 361 -15.98 -20.23 13.12
N ILE A 362 -15.32 -21.03 13.98
CA ILE A 362 -15.66 -22.44 14.19
C ILE A 362 -17.04 -22.68 14.83
N LEU A 363 -17.64 -21.69 15.52
CA LEU A 363 -18.88 -21.89 16.28
C LEU A 363 -20.04 -22.34 15.38
N LYS A 364 -20.23 -21.70 14.22
CA LYS A 364 -21.28 -22.05 13.25
C LYS A 364 -21.07 -23.42 12.60
N ILE A 365 -19.82 -23.77 12.34
CA ILE A 365 -19.42 -25.09 11.83
C ILE A 365 -19.73 -26.16 12.88
N ALA A 366 -19.32 -25.96 14.13
CA ALA A 366 -19.57 -26.87 15.24
C ALA A 366 -21.07 -27.05 15.53
N VAL A 367 -21.85 -25.96 15.51
CA VAL A 367 -23.32 -26.02 15.67
C VAL A 367 -23.98 -26.78 14.51
N THR A 368 -23.54 -26.55 13.26
CA THR A 368 -24.05 -27.29 12.09
C THR A 368 -23.74 -28.79 12.20
N LEU A 369 -22.48 -29.14 12.50
CA LEU A 369 -22.05 -30.53 12.71
C LEU A 369 -22.80 -31.19 13.88
N LYS A 370 -23.13 -30.44 14.94
CA LYS A 370 -23.86 -30.96 16.10
C LYS A 370 -25.34 -31.19 15.82
N ALA A 371 -25.96 -30.41 14.94
CA ALA A 371 -27.38 -30.48 14.60
C ALA A 371 -27.69 -31.47 13.45
N LEU A 372 -26.88 -31.46 12.38
CA LEU A 372 -27.09 -32.30 11.20
C LEU A 372 -26.26 -33.60 11.23
N GLY A 373 -25.15 -33.61 11.97
CA GLY A 373 -24.16 -34.68 11.93
C GLY A 373 -23.49 -34.82 10.56
N ARG A 374 -22.70 -35.89 10.42
CA ARG A 374 -22.11 -36.33 9.15
C ARG A 374 -23.20 -36.56 8.10
N HIS A 375 -24.20 -37.39 8.43
CA HIS A 375 -25.18 -37.88 7.46
C HIS A 375 -26.09 -36.76 6.93
N GLY A 376 -26.57 -35.83 7.77
CA GLY A 376 -27.41 -34.73 7.30
C GLY A 376 -26.69 -33.75 6.38
N LEU A 377 -25.38 -33.53 6.57
CA LEU A 377 -24.54 -32.82 5.59
C LEU A 377 -24.34 -33.64 4.32
N GLY A 378 -24.13 -34.95 4.45
CA GLY A 378 -24.07 -35.89 3.32
C GLY A 378 -25.34 -35.88 2.46
N GLU A 379 -26.53 -35.84 3.06
CA GLU A 379 -27.81 -35.75 2.35
C GLU A 379 -27.96 -34.44 1.56
N LEU A 380 -27.45 -33.32 2.08
CA LEU A 380 -27.42 -32.04 1.33
C LEU A 380 -26.46 -32.10 0.14
N VAL A 381 -25.28 -32.72 0.31
CA VAL A 381 -24.32 -32.98 -0.77
C VAL A 381 -24.93 -33.88 -1.85
N ASP A 382 -25.47 -35.03 -1.48
CA ASP A 382 -26.04 -36.02 -2.40
C ASP A 382 -27.23 -35.44 -3.18
N ARG A 383 -28.10 -34.66 -2.52
CA ARG A 383 -29.19 -33.93 -3.20
C ARG A 383 -28.70 -32.89 -4.20
N THR A 384 -27.58 -32.22 -3.90
CA THR A 384 -26.99 -31.20 -4.78
C THR A 384 -26.39 -31.86 -6.03
N LEU A 385 -25.70 -32.99 -5.86
CA LEU A 385 -25.15 -33.77 -6.97
C LEU A 385 -26.24 -34.42 -7.82
N ALA A 386 -27.31 -34.93 -7.20
CA ALA A 386 -28.48 -35.45 -7.92
C ALA A 386 -29.18 -34.36 -8.75
N ALA A 387 -29.29 -33.13 -8.22
CA ALA A 387 -29.82 -31.98 -8.98
C ALA A 387 -28.90 -31.59 -10.14
N ALA A 388 -27.58 -31.59 -9.95
CA ALA A 388 -26.61 -31.33 -11.01
C ALA A 388 -26.65 -32.39 -12.12
N GLN A 389 -26.77 -33.68 -11.77
CA GLN A 389 -26.95 -34.76 -12.76
C GLN A 389 -28.28 -34.60 -13.51
N THR A 390 -29.38 -34.29 -12.80
CA THR A 390 -30.69 -34.04 -13.44
C THR A 390 -30.61 -32.89 -14.45
N LEU A 391 -29.85 -31.83 -14.14
CA LEU A 391 -29.61 -30.73 -15.08
C LEU A 391 -28.76 -31.17 -16.28
N ALA A 392 -27.73 -31.99 -16.09
CA ALA A 392 -26.94 -32.56 -17.18
C ALA A 392 -27.78 -33.44 -18.11
N ASP A 393 -28.60 -34.33 -17.55
CA ASP A 393 -29.51 -35.20 -18.31
C ASP A 393 -30.51 -34.38 -19.14
N LEU A 394 -31.03 -33.28 -18.59
CA LEU A 394 -31.92 -32.34 -19.29
C LEU A 394 -31.21 -31.54 -20.39
N ILE A 395 -29.93 -31.20 -20.22
CA ILE A 395 -29.11 -30.54 -21.24
C ILE A 395 -28.82 -31.49 -22.41
N GLU A 396 -28.44 -32.74 -22.13
CA GLU A 396 -28.19 -33.77 -23.15
C GLU A 396 -29.48 -34.14 -23.92
N ALA A 397 -30.63 -34.12 -23.25
CA ALA A 397 -31.94 -34.33 -23.89
C ALA A 397 -32.43 -33.15 -24.75
N HIS A 398 -31.74 -32.01 -24.76
CA HIS A 398 -32.21 -30.76 -25.40
C HIS A 398 -31.17 -30.21 -26.42
N PRO A 399 -31.14 -30.70 -27.68
CA PRO A 399 -30.02 -30.53 -28.63
C PRO A 399 -29.49 -29.10 -28.94
N PRO A 400 -30.26 -28.00 -28.78
CA PRO A 400 -29.71 -26.64 -28.81
C PRO A 400 -28.73 -26.31 -27.68
N LEU A 401 -28.80 -27.01 -26.55
CA LEU A 401 -27.88 -26.89 -25.41
C LEU A 401 -26.74 -27.90 -25.54
N ARG A 402 -25.62 -27.64 -24.83
CA ARG A 402 -24.46 -28.54 -24.78
C ARG A 402 -23.78 -28.47 -23.42
N THR A 403 -23.49 -29.62 -22.85
CA THR A 403 -22.58 -29.78 -21.71
C THR A 403 -21.15 -29.45 -22.17
N PRO A 404 -20.39 -28.56 -21.49
CA PRO A 404 -19.01 -28.24 -21.88
C PRO A 404 -18.03 -29.41 -21.73
N LEU A 405 -18.35 -30.32 -20.81
CA LEU A 405 -17.64 -31.58 -20.51
C LEU A 405 -18.69 -32.70 -20.38
N PRO A 406 -18.36 -33.95 -20.73
CA PRO A 406 -19.25 -35.09 -20.46
C PRO A 406 -19.36 -35.35 -18.95
N PRO A 407 -20.47 -35.93 -18.47
CA PRO A 407 -20.60 -36.33 -17.07
C PRO A 407 -19.54 -37.39 -16.69
N PRO A 408 -19.05 -37.39 -15.43
CA PRO A 408 -18.05 -38.35 -14.99
C PRO A 408 -18.58 -39.80 -15.08
N PRO A 409 -17.76 -40.78 -15.49
CA PRO A 409 -18.22 -42.13 -15.75
C PRO A 409 -18.72 -42.81 -14.47
N GLN A 410 -20.02 -43.10 -14.41
CA GLN A 410 -20.60 -43.87 -13.32
C GLN A 410 -19.98 -45.28 -13.29
N HIS A 411 -19.25 -45.61 -12.22
CA HIS A 411 -18.73 -46.96 -11.99
C HIS A 411 -19.87 -47.93 -11.60
N GLY A 412 -20.66 -48.33 -12.59
CA GLY A 412 -21.68 -49.36 -12.43
C GLY A 412 -21.10 -50.72 -11.98
N PRO A 413 -21.88 -51.54 -11.26
CA PRO A 413 -21.39 -52.81 -10.71
C PRO A 413 -21.02 -53.80 -11.82
N LEU A 414 -19.81 -54.36 -11.73
CA LEU A 414 -19.29 -55.35 -12.69
C LEU A 414 -20.23 -56.57 -12.79
N PRO A 415 -20.69 -56.95 -14.01
CA PRO A 415 -21.57 -58.10 -14.18
C PRO A 415 -20.81 -59.41 -13.95
N PRO A 416 -21.35 -60.36 -13.16
CA PRO A 416 -20.65 -61.60 -12.87
C PRO A 416 -20.89 -62.65 -13.96
N HIS A 417 -19.85 -63.23 -14.60
CA HIS A 417 -19.99 -64.61 -15.13
C HIS A 417 -18.68 -65.40 -15.41
N ARG A 418 -18.61 -66.55 -14.72
CA ARG A 418 -18.26 -67.91 -15.22
C ARG A 418 -16.96 -68.15 -16.02
N ARG A 419 -16.07 -68.92 -15.37
CA ARG A 419 -15.01 -69.76 -15.96
C ARG A 419 -15.43 -70.51 -17.25
N ARG A 420 -14.51 -70.62 -18.22
CA ARG A 420 -14.26 -71.87 -18.98
C ARG A 420 -12.76 -72.13 -19.14
N ARG A 421 -12.38 -73.41 -19.23
CA ARG A 421 -10.99 -73.91 -19.32
C ARG A 421 -10.57 -74.13 -20.78
N ARG A 422 -9.25 -74.05 -21.07
CA ARG A 422 -8.51 -75.12 -21.77
C ARG A 422 -6.99 -75.06 -21.46
N HIS A 423 -6.37 -76.24 -21.53
CA HIS A 423 -4.96 -76.63 -21.33
C HIS A 423 -4.57 -77.50 -22.57
N PRO A 424 -3.37 -78.12 -22.74
CA PRO A 424 -2.25 -78.37 -21.79
C PRO A 424 -0.80 -78.23 -22.38
N ARG A 425 0.18 -78.71 -21.57
CA ARG A 425 1.57 -79.18 -21.89
C ARG A 425 2.67 -78.09 -21.98
N HIS A 426 3.90 -78.26 -21.47
CA HIS A 426 4.70 -79.46 -21.10
C HIS A 426 5.44 -79.35 -19.72
N HIS A 427 6.21 -80.40 -19.36
CA HIS A 427 7.03 -80.67 -18.16
C HIS A 427 8.31 -81.43 -18.61
N PRO A 428 9.35 -81.75 -17.79
CA PRO A 428 9.78 -81.34 -16.40
C PRO A 428 11.27 -80.79 -16.46
N PRO A 429 12.24 -80.90 -15.49
CA PRO A 429 12.26 -81.45 -14.10
C PRO A 429 12.97 -80.60 -12.98
N HIS A 430 13.11 -81.22 -11.80
CA HIS A 430 13.72 -80.79 -10.51
C HIS A 430 15.01 -81.60 -10.19
N PRO A 431 15.75 -81.46 -9.03
CA PRO A 431 15.61 -80.62 -7.81
C PRO A 431 16.89 -79.71 -7.63
N PRO A 432 17.70 -79.60 -6.53
CA PRO A 432 17.55 -79.84 -5.07
C PRO A 432 18.22 -78.85 -4.05
N HIS A 433 17.78 -78.97 -2.78
CA HIS A 433 18.59 -78.99 -1.50
C HIS A 433 19.11 -77.75 -0.71
N ARG A 434 18.74 -77.78 0.61
CA ARG A 434 19.48 -77.35 1.85
C ARG A 434 19.56 -75.82 2.17
N ARG A 435 19.57 -75.35 3.44
CA ARG A 435 19.30 -75.95 4.78
C ARG A 435 18.94 -74.88 5.86
N THR A 436 18.01 -75.24 6.78
CA THR A 436 17.88 -74.88 8.23
C THR A 436 18.62 -73.67 8.87
N GLY A 437 17.90 -72.84 9.67
CA GLY A 437 18.52 -72.01 10.74
C GLY A 437 17.59 -71.04 11.53
N ARG A 438 17.55 -71.18 12.87
CA ARG A 438 17.07 -70.25 13.95
C ARG A 438 18.12 -70.36 15.11
N PRO A 439 18.19 -69.52 16.19
CA PRO A 439 17.19 -68.62 16.80
C PRO A 439 17.75 -67.24 17.31
N ARG A 440 17.03 -66.59 18.25
CA ARG A 440 17.46 -65.50 19.19
C ARG A 440 18.12 -66.12 20.48
N PRO A 441 18.21 -65.55 21.73
CA PRO A 441 17.91 -64.20 22.31
C PRO A 441 18.84 -63.68 23.47
N GLY A 442 18.49 -62.51 24.08
CA GLY A 442 18.68 -62.16 25.53
C GLY A 442 19.94 -61.36 25.93
N HIS A 443 20.04 -60.70 27.11
CA HIS A 443 19.05 -60.28 28.14
C HIS A 443 19.64 -59.18 29.10
N HIS A 444 18.85 -58.66 30.05
CA HIS A 444 19.13 -57.59 31.07
C HIS A 444 20.16 -57.97 32.19
N PRO A 445 20.37 -57.25 33.36
CA PRO A 445 19.84 -55.97 33.92
C PRO A 445 20.83 -55.05 34.75
N HIS A 446 20.27 -54.00 35.41
CA HIS A 446 20.71 -53.22 36.63
C HIS A 446 21.75 -52.06 36.49
N ARG A 447 21.49 -50.78 36.84
CA ARG A 447 21.07 -50.04 38.09
C ARG A 447 22.22 -49.89 39.14
N PRO A 448 22.27 -48.83 40.00
CA PRO A 448 22.48 -47.37 39.76
C PRO A 448 23.60 -46.75 40.66
N LEU A 449 23.76 -45.42 40.70
CA LEU A 449 24.04 -44.61 41.91
C LEU A 449 23.77 -43.10 41.69
N ALA A 450 23.88 -42.24 42.73
CA ALA A 450 23.35 -40.86 42.75
C ALA A 450 24.11 -39.91 43.72
N GLN A 451 23.57 -38.69 43.94
CA GLN A 451 23.99 -37.58 44.87
C GLN A 451 25.00 -36.56 44.31
N SER A 452 25.02 -35.26 44.67
CA SER A 452 23.97 -34.36 45.25
C SER A 452 24.44 -32.87 45.36
N HIS A 453 23.49 -31.92 45.42
CA HIS A 453 23.56 -30.55 45.99
C HIS A 453 24.26 -29.37 45.26
N SER A 454 23.77 -28.17 45.58
CA SER A 454 24.11 -26.79 45.13
C SER A 454 24.45 -25.92 46.39
N PRO A 455 24.44 -24.55 46.45
CA PRO A 455 24.42 -23.47 45.43
C PRO A 455 25.32 -22.19 45.70
N GLN A 456 25.56 -21.35 44.67
CA GLN A 456 25.79 -19.86 44.71
C GLN A 456 27.03 -19.26 45.50
N PRO A 457 27.23 -17.93 45.68
CA PRO A 457 27.88 -16.96 44.74
C PRO A 457 28.93 -16.01 45.45
N PRO A 458 29.22 -14.71 45.11
CA PRO A 458 29.55 -13.96 43.86
C PRO A 458 30.86 -13.08 43.93
N HIS A 459 31.13 -12.25 42.88
CA HIS A 459 31.84 -10.91 42.89
C HIS A 459 33.40 -10.81 43.05
N PRO A 460 34.09 -9.64 42.82
CA PRO A 460 33.81 -8.41 42.01
C PRO A 460 35.02 -7.75 41.24
N THR A 461 34.77 -6.59 40.56
CA THR A 461 35.73 -5.55 40.03
C THR A 461 36.48 -5.84 38.70
N ARG A 462 37.05 -4.88 37.92
CA ARG A 462 37.54 -3.49 38.16
C ARG A 462 37.60 -2.61 36.87
N ARG A 463 37.72 -1.27 36.97
CA ARG A 463 38.14 -0.27 35.91
C ARG A 463 39.68 0.04 36.06
N PRO A 464 40.38 1.01 35.36
CA PRO A 464 39.99 2.04 34.34
C PRO A 464 41.05 2.33 33.19
N ASP A 465 40.90 3.50 32.51
CA ASP A 465 41.94 4.38 31.86
C ASP A 465 42.27 4.38 30.32
N HIS A 466 42.89 5.50 29.88
CA HIS A 466 43.11 6.08 28.51
C HIS A 466 44.63 6.23 28.15
N PRO A 467 45.09 6.82 27.00
CA PRO A 467 44.50 7.06 25.66
C PRO A 467 45.26 6.25 24.54
N PRO A 468 46.27 6.69 23.70
CA PRO A 468 46.88 8.00 23.33
C PRO A 468 46.58 8.45 21.85
N GLN A 469 47.58 8.76 20.99
CA GLN A 469 47.40 9.34 19.61
C GLN A 469 48.50 8.95 18.56
N THR A 470 48.19 9.24 17.26
CA THR A 470 49.06 9.64 16.11
C THR A 470 49.85 8.67 15.19
N ARG A 471 49.58 8.84 13.88
CA ARG A 471 50.46 8.86 12.67
C ARG A 471 51.07 7.56 12.06
N GLY A 472 50.77 7.32 10.77
CA GLY A 472 51.52 6.43 9.86
C GLY A 472 50.97 6.34 8.41
N ARG A 473 51.81 6.60 7.40
CA ARG A 473 51.72 6.26 5.94
C ARG A 473 53.11 5.68 5.55
N PRO A 474 53.41 5.07 4.36
CA PRO A 474 52.65 4.97 3.08
C PRO A 474 52.70 3.58 2.36
N HIS A 475 52.09 3.48 1.15
CA HIS A 475 52.25 2.41 0.11
C HIS A 475 51.83 0.96 0.51
N ALA A 476 51.64 -0.05 -0.37
CA ALA A 476 51.05 -0.22 -1.72
C ALA A 476 50.91 -1.78 -1.95
N SER A 477 50.33 -2.41 -2.99
CA SER A 477 49.76 -2.07 -4.32
C SER A 477 48.78 -3.22 -4.77
N MET A 478 48.50 -3.37 -6.08
CA MET A 478 47.67 -4.42 -6.74
C MET A 478 46.14 -4.32 -6.52
N SER A 479 45.25 -4.65 -7.48
CA SER A 479 45.40 -4.99 -8.91
C SER A 479 44.19 -4.44 -9.72
N THR A 480 44.33 -4.24 -11.03
CA THR A 480 43.36 -3.54 -11.89
C THR A 480 42.76 -4.41 -13.01
N THR A 481 41.45 -4.33 -13.24
CA THR A 481 40.77 -4.36 -14.56
C THR A 481 39.24 -4.42 -14.41
N PRO A 482 38.44 -3.86 -15.34
CA PRO A 482 38.62 -2.59 -16.05
C PRO A 482 37.43 -1.62 -15.81
N HIS A 483 37.68 -0.31 -15.86
CA HIS A 483 36.60 0.66 -16.03
C HIS A 483 36.12 0.69 -17.50
N PRO A 484 34.83 0.96 -17.78
CA PRO A 484 34.43 1.48 -19.08
C PRO A 484 35.03 2.89 -19.25
N GLU A 485 35.53 3.20 -20.44
CA GLU A 485 36.13 4.51 -20.72
C GLU A 485 35.07 5.61 -20.70
N SER A 486 35.33 6.70 -19.99
CA SER A 486 34.53 7.92 -20.12
C SER A 486 34.78 8.55 -21.48
N PRO A 487 33.76 8.75 -22.34
CA PRO A 487 33.93 9.59 -23.51
C PRO A 487 34.10 11.03 -23.02
N ALA A 488 35.33 11.52 -23.05
CA ALA A 488 35.63 12.94 -22.83
C ALA A 488 35.12 13.75 -24.03
N THR A 489 33.81 13.99 -24.06
CA THR A 489 33.18 14.89 -25.04
C THR A 489 33.62 16.32 -24.76
N THR A 490 34.71 16.72 -25.42
CA THR A 490 35.07 18.13 -25.62
C THR A 490 33.93 18.81 -26.37
N ASP A 491 33.03 19.46 -25.63
CA ASP A 491 31.95 20.24 -26.22
C ASP A 491 32.58 21.39 -27.04
N THR A 492 32.45 21.28 -28.35
CA THR A 492 33.02 22.20 -29.34
C THR A 492 31.91 22.92 -30.10
N THR A 493 30.82 23.24 -29.38
CA THR A 493 29.75 24.10 -29.88
C THR A 493 30.16 25.58 -29.88
N SER A 494 29.66 26.33 -30.86
CA SER A 494 29.85 27.78 -30.92
C SER A 494 28.83 28.49 -30.03
N PRO A 495 29.23 29.47 -29.19
CA PRO A 495 28.32 30.20 -28.30
C PRO A 495 27.29 31.10 -29.04
N ASP A 496 27.41 31.26 -30.36
CA ASP A 496 26.42 31.96 -31.19
C ASP A 496 25.22 31.09 -31.62
N GLU A 497 25.28 29.76 -31.52
CA GLU A 497 24.20 28.89 -32.00
C GLU A 497 23.12 28.67 -30.92
N PRO A 498 21.85 29.05 -31.18
CA PRO A 498 20.83 29.13 -30.14
C PRO A 498 20.35 27.77 -29.63
N LEU A 499 20.08 27.71 -28.34
CA LEU A 499 19.39 26.63 -27.65
C LEU A 499 17.92 26.54 -28.11
N ASP A 500 17.33 25.34 -28.08
CA ASP A 500 15.89 25.19 -28.31
C ASP A 500 15.09 25.65 -27.08
N LEU A 501 15.64 25.46 -25.88
CA LEU A 501 15.05 25.89 -24.61
C LEU A 501 16.14 26.24 -23.58
N ALA A 502 16.09 27.44 -23.00
CA ALA A 502 16.92 27.81 -21.85
C ALA A 502 16.08 27.97 -20.57
N GLY A 503 16.56 27.43 -19.44
CA GLY A 503 15.89 27.53 -18.15
C GLY A 503 16.57 28.50 -17.19
N ILE A 504 15.78 29.28 -16.46
CA ILE A 504 16.25 30.26 -15.47
C ILE A 504 15.74 29.86 -14.09
N GLY A 505 16.68 29.60 -13.18
CA GLY A 505 16.48 28.95 -11.88
C GLY A 505 16.49 27.42 -11.99
N ILE A 506 17.24 26.73 -11.12
CA ILE A 506 17.31 25.25 -11.03
C ILE A 506 16.64 24.82 -9.70
N GLY A 507 15.38 25.23 -9.52
CA GLY A 507 14.48 24.59 -8.55
C GLY A 507 14.00 23.21 -9.03
N PRO A 508 13.34 22.39 -8.19
CA PRO A 508 12.93 21.03 -8.55
C PRO A 508 12.04 20.96 -9.81
N PHE A 509 11.26 22.00 -10.10
CA PHE A 509 10.45 22.08 -11.32
C PHE A 509 11.28 22.21 -12.62
N ASN A 510 12.35 23.03 -12.61
CA ASN A 510 13.24 23.13 -13.77
C ASN A 510 14.24 21.97 -13.83
N LEU A 511 14.64 21.40 -12.68
CA LEU A 511 15.43 20.17 -12.63
C LEU A 511 14.64 18.96 -13.18
N SER A 512 13.33 18.89 -12.89
CA SER A 512 12.37 17.96 -13.52
C SER A 512 12.32 18.13 -15.03
N LEU A 513 12.22 19.39 -15.50
CA LEU A 513 12.22 19.68 -16.93
C LEU A 513 13.53 19.28 -17.62
N ALA A 514 14.68 19.56 -17.00
CA ALA A 514 15.99 19.18 -17.51
C ALA A 514 16.15 17.65 -17.57
N ALA A 515 15.73 16.94 -16.51
CA ALA A 515 15.79 15.48 -16.43
C ALA A 515 14.90 14.79 -17.49
N LEU A 516 13.76 15.41 -17.85
CA LEU A 516 12.89 14.96 -18.95
C LEU A 516 13.33 15.48 -20.33
N ALA A 517 14.11 16.55 -20.43
CA ALA A 517 14.69 17.02 -21.69
C ALA A 517 15.87 16.14 -22.14
N HIS A 518 16.69 15.68 -21.20
CA HIS A 518 17.91 14.89 -21.42
C HIS A 518 17.82 13.74 -22.44
N PRO A 519 16.80 12.85 -22.43
CA PRO A 519 16.70 11.78 -23.43
C PRO A 519 16.24 12.26 -24.83
N LEU A 520 15.71 13.47 -24.98
CA LEU A 520 15.02 13.95 -26.19
C LEU A 520 15.97 14.46 -27.27
N THR A 521 17.06 13.75 -27.55
CA THR A 521 18.00 14.13 -28.63
C THR A 521 17.27 14.31 -29.97
N PRO A 522 17.55 15.37 -30.75
CA PRO A 522 18.65 16.33 -30.61
C PRO A 522 18.30 17.64 -29.86
N LEU A 523 17.24 17.69 -29.05
CA LEU A 523 16.79 18.92 -28.36
C LEU A 523 17.91 19.57 -27.52
N ARG A 524 18.28 20.82 -27.83
CA ARG A 524 19.34 21.55 -27.13
C ARG A 524 18.78 22.34 -25.96
N THR A 525 19.19 21.99 -24.74
CA THR A 525 18.76 22.68 -23.52
C THR A 525 19.91 23.04 -22.58
N ALA A 526 19.85 24.21 -21.96
CA ALA A 526 20.72 24.58 -20.84
C ALA A 526 19.91 25.29 -19.74
N PHE A 527 20.30 25.12 -18.48
CA PHE A 527 19.61 25.69 -17.32
C PHE A 527 20.60 26.39 -16.40
N TYR A 528 20.23 27.56 -15.87
CA TYR A 528 21.12 28.46 -15.13
C TYR A 528 20.55 28.78 -13.75
N ASP A 529 21.37 28.73 -12.69
CA ASP A 529 21.04 29.23 -11.35
C ASP A 529 22.18 30.03 -10.74
N GLN A 530 21.85 31.10 -10.03
CA GLN A 530 22.81 31.98 -9.35
C GLN A 530 23.49 31.32 -8.14
N ARG A 531 22.95 30.23 -7.59
CA ARG A 531 23.56 29.49 -6.47
C ARG A 531 24.72 28.62 -6.97
N PRO A 532 25.77 28.37 -6.15
CA PRO A 532 26.89 27.49 -6.54
C PRO A 532 26.53 25.99 -6.57
N ALA A 533 25.40 25.59 -5.96
CA ALA A 533 24.89 24.23 -5.98
C ALA A 533 23.37 24.19 -5.73
N PHE A 534 22.72 23.07 -6.08
CA PHE A 534 21.32 22.82 -5.72
C PHE A 534 21.19 22.63 -4.20
N HIS A 535 20.28 23.39 -3.57
CA HIS A 535 19.81 23.14 -2.21
C HIS A 535 18.35 23.58 -2.05
N TRP A 536 17.47 22.65 -1.64
CA TRP A 536 16.03 22.92 -1.58
C TRP A 536 15.57 23.24 -0.15
N HIS A 537 15.29 24.53 0.11
CA HIS A 537 14.95 25.09 1.42
C HIS A 537 15.88 24.62 2.57
N PRO A 538 17.21 24.88 2.47
CA PRO A 538 18.20 24.34 3.41
C PRO A 538 17.88 24.64 4.89
N GLY A 539 17.49 25.86 5.25
CA GLY A 539 17.09 26.21 6.62
C GLY A 539 15.79 25.56 7.14
N LEU A 540 15.13 24.70 6.35
CA LEU A 540 13.98 23.87 6.72
C LEU A 540 14.23 22.35 6.58
N LEU A 541 15.48 21.93 6.42
CA LEU A 541 15.89 20.51 6.46
C LEU A 541 15.99 20.00 7.92
N ILE A 542 14.98 20.30 8.73
CA ILE A 542 14.85 19.91 10.14
C ILE A 542 14.83 18.37 10.22
N ASP A 543 15.53 17.78 11.19
CA ASP A 543 15.59 16.32 11.32
C ASP A 543 14.18 15.72 11.57
N GLY A 544 13.94 14.58 10.94
CA GLY A 544 12.63 13.92 10.89
C GLY A 544 11.58 14.60 10.00
N ALA A 545 11.80 15.79 9.45
CA ALA A 545 10.81 16.49 8.63
C ALA A 545 10.63 15.85 7.24
N THR A 546 9.37 15.65 6.83
CA THR A 546 8.98 14.94 5.61
C THR A 546 8.49 15.84 4.48
N LEU A 547 8.42 15.28 3.29
CA LEU A 547 7.54 15.76 2.21
C LEU A 547 6.09 15.46 2.57
N GLN A 548 5.17 16.33 2.12
CA GLN A 548 3.72 16.08 2.21
C GLN A 548 3.16 15.36 0.96
N VAL A 549 4.04 14.87 0.08
CA VAL A 549 3.73 14.10 -1.13
C VAL A 549 4.43 12.72 -1.09
N PRO A 550 3.87 11.68 -1.74
CA PRO A 550 4.51 10.37 -1.81
C PRO A 550 5.76 10.40 -2.71
N PHE A 551 6.70 9.46 -2.52
CA PHE A 551 7.96 9.37 -3.27
C PHE A 551 7.81 9.23 -4.80
N LEU A 552 6.62 8.88 -5.30
CA LEU A 552 6.30 8.87 -6.73
C LEU A 552 6.24 10.29 -7.32
N ALA A 553 6.02 11.32 -6.50
CA ALA A 553 6.17 12.73 -6.85
C ALA A 553 7.65 13.16 -6.85
N ASP A 554 8.50 12.35 -7.48
CA ASP A 554 9.89 12.70 -7.79
C ASP A 554 9.97 13.60 -9.04
N LEU A 555 11.17 13.81 -9.56
CA LEU A 555 11.38 14.73 -10.69
C LEU A 555 10.79 14.23 -12.02
N VAL A 556 10.53 12.93 -12.17
CA VAL A 556 10.26 12.30 -13.49
C VAL A 556 9.19 11.20 -13.50
N THR A 557 9.00 10.44 -12.42
CA THR A 557 8.23 9.18 -12.37
C THR A 557 6.79 9.32 -12.88
N LEU A 558 6.10 10.43 -12.60
CA LEU A 558 4.71 10.65 -13.05
C LEU A 558 4.57 11.04 -14.54
N ALA A 559 5.69 11.20 -15.26
CA ALA A 559 5.75 11.33 -16.72
C ALA A 559 6.47 10.15 -17.39
N ASP A 560 7.54 9.65 -16.77
CA ASP A 560 8.36 8.52 -17.24
C ASP A 560 8.96 7.72 -16.06
N PRO A 561 8.32 6.60 -15.66
CA PRO A 561 8.85 5.68 -14.65
C PRO A 561 10.11 4.91 -15.09
N ALA A 562 10.47 4.92 -16.38
CA ALA A 562 11.66 4.23 -16.90
C ALA A 562 12.91 5.14 -16.92
N SER A 563 12.75 6.43 -16.63
CA SER A 563 13.84 7.40 -16.60
C SER A 563 14.96 7.01 -15.62
N PRO A 564 16.25 7.19 -15.98
CA PRO A 564 17.36 6.96 -15.06
C PRO A 564 17.35 7.92 -13.87
N TRP A 565 16.60 9.03 -13.95
CA TRP A 565 16.53 10.07 -12.92
C TRP A 565 15.43 9.86 -11.86
N THR A 566 14.78 8.69 -11.84
CA THR A 566 13.80 8.32 -10.80
C THR A 566 14.45 8.19 -9.41
N PHE A 567 13.69 8.49 -8.36
CA PHE A 567 14.12 8.34 -6.97
C PHE A 567 14.46 6.88 -6.62
N LEU A 568 13.77 5.92 -7.22
CA LEU A 568 14.09 4.49 -7.06
C LEU A 568 15.43 4.12 -7.70
N ASN A 569 15.81 4.73 -8.83
CA ASN A 569 17.13 4.50 -9.43
C ASN A 569 18.26 5.24 -8.68
N TYR A 570 17.97 6.38 -8.05
CA TYR A 570 18.85 7.00 -7.05
C TYR A 570 19.13 6.06 -5.87
N LEU A 571 18.09 5.50 -5.25
CA LEU A 571 18.23 4.54 -4.14
C LEU A 571 19.00 3.29 -4.55
N LYS A 572 18.79 2.78 -5.76
CA LYS A 572 19.54 1.67 -6.34
C LYS A 572 21.04 2.01 -6.50
N THR A 573 21.34 3.17 -7.08
CA THR A 573 22.72 3.66 -7.30
C THR A 573 23.45 3.96 -5.98
N ARG A 574 22.71 4.22 -4.89
CA ARG A 574 23.23 4.39 -3.52
C ARG A 574 23.15 3.11 -2.66
N GLU A 575 22.86 1.95 -3.25
CA GLU A 575 22.67 0.63 -2.59
C GLU A 575 21.59 0.58 -1.47
N ARG A 576 20.76 1.63 -1.36
CA ARG A 576 19.76 1.79 -0.30
C ARG A 576 18.35 1.31 -0.66
N LEU A 577 18.17 0.71 -1.84
CA LEU A 577 16.85 0.25 -2.32
C LEU A 577 16.22 -0.83 -1.41
N PHE A 578 17.00 -1.79 -0.90
CA PHE A 578 16.48 -2.80 0.04
C PHE A 578 16.15 -2.20 1.43
N PRO A 579 17.03 -1.40 2.07
CA PRO A 579 16.67 -0.64 3.27
C PRO A 579 15.43 0.23 3.11
N PHE A 580 15.23 0.89 1.96
CA PHE A 580 14.05 1.70 1.68
C PHE A 580 12.78 0.84 1.50
N TYR A 581 12.88 -0.30 0.79
CA TYR A 581 11.80 -1.26 0.65
C TYR A 581 11.26 -1.71 2.01
N PHE A 582 12.14 -2.12 2.93
CA PHE A 582 11.74 -2.54 4.29
C PHE A 582 11.38 -1.38 5.23
N ALA A 583 11.60 -0.13 4.84
CA ALA A 583 11.13 1.03 5.61
C ALA A 583 9.63 1.33 5.37
N GLU A 584 9.07 0.85 4.25
CA GLU A 584 7.66 0.98 3.84
C GLU A 584 7.08 2.41 3.88
N ARG A 585 7.95 3.43 3.80
CA ARG A 585 7.54 4.85 3.87
C ARG A 585 7.13 5.40 2.51
N PHE A 586 5.89 5.88 2.42
CA PHE A 586 5.43 6.62 1.25
C PHE A 586 6.01 8.04 1.18
N HIS A 587 6.16 8.72 2.30
CA HIS A 587 6.68 10.09 2.39
C HIS A 587 8.18 10.11 2.70
N LEU A 588 8.95 10.86 1.91
CA LEU A 588 10.39 10.98 2.06
C LEU A 588 10.77 12.01 3.12
N HIS A 589 11.93 11.83 3.77
CA HIS A 589 12.58 12.91 4.52
C HIS A 589 13.05 14.02 3.56
N ARG A 590 12.92 15.29 3.96
CA ARG A 590 13.33 16.41 3.09
C ARG A 590 14.80 16.39 2.72
N ALA A 591 15.66 16.05 3.67
CA ALA A 591 17.10 15.91 3.44
C ALA A 591 17.43 14.76 2.45
N GLU A 592 16.58 13.73 2.37
CA GLU A 592 16.71 12.65 1.38
C GLU A 592 16.25 13.09 -0.03
N TYR A 593 15.18 13.89 -0.11
CA TYR A 593 14.74 14.50 -1.37
C TYR A 593 15.74 15.56 -1.89
N ASP A 594 16.33 16.37 -1.01
CA ASP A 594 17.45 17.26 -1.35
C ASP A 594 18.66 16.46 -1.88
N ALA A 595 19.09 15.41 -1.16
CA ALA A 595 20.21 14.57 -1.59
C ALA A 595 19.95 13.83 -2.92
N TYR A 596 18.69 13.49 -3.22
CA TYR A 596 18.25 12.97 -4.51
C TYR A 596 18.32 14.03 -5.62
N CYS A 597 17.74 15.21 -5.39
CA CYS A 597 17.76 16.29 -6.38
C CYS A 597 19.19 16.77 -6.65
N ARG A 598 20.04 16.86 -5.61
CA ARG A 598 21.47 17.11 -5.75
C ARG A 598 22.14 16.03 -6.60
N TRP A 599 21.91 14.75 -6.32
CA TRP A 599 22.45 13.68 -7.17
C TRP A 599 22.05 13.80 -8.63
N VAL A 600 20.79 14.15 -8.95
CA VAL A 600 20.40 14.43 -10.34
C VAL A 600 21.18 15.63 -10.87
N SER A 601 21.25 16.74 -10.14
CA SER A 601 21.97 17.94 -10.59
C SER A 601 23.49 17.78 -10.72
N GLU A 602 24.08 16.87 -9.94
CA GLU A 602 25.50 16.50 -9.97
C GLU A 602 25.86 15.61 -11.18
N ASN A 603 24.87 14.99 -11.84
CA ASN A 603 25.06 13.99 -12.90
C ASN A 603 24.37 14.34 -14.24
N LEU A 604 23.53 15.39 -14.26
CA LEU A 604 22.78 15.83 -15.45
C LEU A 604 23.56 16.92 -16.22
N PRO A 605 23.84 16.74 -17.54
CA PRO A 605 24.52 17.75 -18.34
C PRO A 605 23.63 18.97 -18.63
N GLY A 606 24.24 20.10 -18.98
CA GLY A 606 23.53 21.33 -19.33
C GLY A 606 22.99 22.13 -18.13
N LEU A 607 23.47 21.84 -16.92
CA LEU A 607 23.19 22.63 -15.71
C LEU A 607 24.36 23.55 -15.38
N HIS A 608 24.08 24.83 -15.17
CA HIS A 608 25.05 25.89 -14.94
C HIS A 608 24.75 26.61 -13.62
N PHE A 609 25.41 26.16 -12.55
CA PHE A 609 25.38 26.82 -11.25
C PHE A 609 26.36 28.01 -11.23
N GLY A 610 26.19 28.93 -10.27
CA GLY A 610 26.95 30.19 -10.21
C GLY A 610 26.67 31.13 -11.38
N HIS A 611 25.53 31.03 -12.06
CA HIS A 611 25.16 31.84 -13.22
C HIS A 611 23.92 32.67 -12.91
N GLN A 612 24.11 33.94 -12.54
CA GLN A 612 23.01 34.89 -12.37
C GLN A 612 22.57 35.43 -13.72
N ILE A 613 21.31 35.20 -14.11
CA ILE A 613 20.74 35.86 -15.29
C ILE A 613 20.31 37.27 -14.92
N ASP A 614 20.89 38.27 -15.59
CA ASP A 614 20.68 39.68 -15.28
C ASP A 614 19.58 40.31 -16.13
N ALA A 615 19.49 39.91 -17.41
CA ALA A 615 18.48 40.44 -18.33
C ALA A 615 18.13 39.45 -19.46
N VAL A 616 16.84 39.39 -19.79
CA VAL A 616 16.32 38.72 -20.99
C VAL A 616 15.81 39.77 -21.98
N ARG A 617 16.18 39.65 -23.25
CA ARG A 617 15.66 40.48 -24.36
C ARG A 617 15.24 39.59 -25.54
N TRP A 618 14.46 40.13 -26.47
CA TRP A 618 14.14 39.47 -27.74
C TRP A 618 14.88 40.13 -28.90
N ASN A 619 15.53 39.33 -29.73
CA ASN A 619 16.22 39.77 -30.94
C ASN A 619 15.34 39.49 -32.17
N HIS A 620 14.76 40.56 -32.73
CA HIS A 620 13.87 40.47 -33.90
C HIS A 620 14.60 40.10 -35.21
N GLU A 621 15.92 40.21 -35.29
CA GLU A 621 16.69 39.83 -36.50
C GLU A 621 17.06 38.34 -36.51
N ARG A 622 17.33 37.77 -35.34
CA ARG A 622 17.71 36.36 -35.15
C ARG A 622 16.53 35.44 -34.76
N GLU A 623 15.36 36.00 -34.44
CA GLU A 623 14.17 35.31 -33.89
C GLU A 623 14.49 34.43 -32.67
N VAL A 624 15.25 34.98 -31.72
CA VAL A 624 15.64 34.31 -30.46
C VAL A 624 15.67 35.30 -29.29
N PHE A 625 15.56 34.77 -28.08
CA PHE A 625 15.90 35.50 -26.86
C PHE A 625 17.41 35.64 -26.71
N GLU A 626 17.86 36.83 -26.33
CA GLU A 626 19.20 37.07 -25.80
C GLU A 626 19.14 37.00 -24.27
N ILE A 627 20.08 36.28 -23.67
CA ILE A 627 20.15 36.08 -22.22
C ILE A 627 21.53 36.57 -21.77
N ASP A 628 21.59 37.73 -21.10
CA ASP A 628 22.80 38.24 -20.46
C ASP A 628 22.92 37.66 -19.04
N PHE A 629 24.12 37.23 -18.67
CA PHE A 629 24.39 36.65 -17.35
C PHE A 629 25.75 37.04 -16.77
N THR A 630 25.82 37.04 -15.45
CA THR A 630 27.04 37.17 -14.66
C THR A 630 27.38 35.81 -14.05
N GLN A 631 28.58 35.33 -14.34
CA GLN A 631 29.19 34.19 -13.64
C GLN A 631 29.72 34.69 -12.29
N LEU A 632 29.39 33.95 -11.23
CA LEU A 632 29.74 34.24 -9.85
C LEU A 632 30.77 33.23 -9.33
N ASP A 633 31.68 33.69 -8.48
CA ASP A 633 32.64 32.84 -7.78
C ASP A 633 32.02 32.09 -6.57
N ALA A 634 32.85 31.43 -5.76
CA ALA A 634 32.40 30.66 -4.61
C ALA A 634 31.89 31.54 -3.45
N GLU A 635 32.34 32.78 -3.39
CA GLU A 635 31.94 33.81 -2.43
C GLU A 635 30.66 34.54 -2.87
N GLY A 636 30.32 34.48 -4.17
CA GLY A 636 29.14 35.08 -4.79
C GLY A 636 29.40 36.43 -5.48
N GLU A 637 30.67 36.79 -5.67
CA GLU A 637 31.10 38.01 -6.37
C GLU A 637 31.24 37.77 -7.89
N ALA A 638 31.22 38.84 -8.68
CA ALA A 638 31.18 38.76 -10.14
C ALA A 638 32.55 38.40 -10.77
N GLU A 639 32.68 37.20 -11.33
CA GLU A 639 33.87 36.71 -12.01
C GLU A 639 33.92 37.12 -13.50
N ALA A 640 32.83 36.91 -14.23
CA ALA A 640 32.77 37.15 -15.67
C ALA A 640 31.36 37.51 -16.16
N LEU A 641 31.28 38.19 -17.31
CA LEU A 641 30.03 38.47 -18.02
C LEU A 641 29.91 37.57 -19.25
N GLY A 642 28.74 36.99 -19.45
CA GLY A 642 28.43 36.09 -20.56
C GLY A 642 27.09 36.38 -21.22
N ARG A 643 26.89 35.77 -22.39
CA ARG A 643 25.63 35.80 -23.14
C ARG A 643 25.37 34.44 -23.77
N THR A 644 24.10 34.04 -23.82
CA THR A 644 23.61 32.92 -24.62
C THR A 644 22.34 33.29 -25.37
N TYR A 645 21.93 32.45 -26.32
CA TYR A 645 20.74 32.64 -27.16
C TYR A 645 19.81 31.43 -27.08
N ALA A 646 18.50 31.65 -27.08
CA ALA A 646 17.52 30.55 -27.02
C ALA A 646 16.22 30.85 -27.80
N ARG A 647 15.63 29.83 -28.42
CA ARG A 647 14.32 29.92 -29.11
C ARG A 647 13.16 30.00 -28.13
N ASN A 648 13.27 29.32 -27.00
CA ASN A 648 12.28 29.31 -25.93
C ASN A 648 12.96 29.49 -24.57
N LEU A 649 12.21 29.98 -23.58
CA LEU A 649 12.66 30.14 -22.20
C LEU A 649 11.73 29.41 -21.22
N VAL A 650 12.23 28.97 -20.08
CA VAL A 650 11.40 28.57 -18.93
C VAL A 650 11.84 29.27 -17.64
N LEU A 651 10.89 29.87 -16.94
CA LEU A 651 11.13 30.65 -15.73
C LEU A 651 10.74 29.83 -14.49
N GLY A 652 11.75 29.25 -13.84
CA GLY A 652 11.65 28.46 -12.61
C GLY A 652 12.28 29.15 -11.40
N ILE A 653 12.29 30.50 -11.40
CA ILE A 653 12.96 31.39 -10.43
C ILE A 653 12.39 31.35 -8.98
N GLY A 654 11.42 30.47 -8.75
CA GLY A 654 10.86 30.15 -7.44
C GLY A 654 10.21 31.32 -6.72
N THR A 655 10.31 31.29 -5.40
CA THR A 655 9.62 32.20 -4.48
C THR A 655 10.61 32.93 -3.58
N THR A 656 10.14 33.95 -2.86
CA THR A 656 10.93 34.73 -1.88
C THR A 656 10.24 34.76 -0.50
N PRO A 657 11.01 34.78 0.60
CA PRO A 657 10.51 34.92 1.97
C PRO A 657 9.49 36.05 2.15
N HIS A 658 8.35 35.78 2.79
CA HIS A 658 7.34 36.80 3.03
C HIS A 658 7.41 37.37 4.45
N ILE A 659 8.19 38.41 4.62
CA ILE A 659 8.21 39.21 5.86
C ILE A 659 7.00 40.19 5.89
N PRO A 660 6.15 40.16 6.93
CA PRO A 660 5.04 41.11 7.08
C PRO A 660 5.54 42.54 7.34
N VAL A 661 4.84 43.54 6.79
CA VAL A 661 5.24 44.96 6.87
C VAL A 661 5.54 45.45 8.31
N PRO A 662 4.75 45.13 9.35
CA PRO A 662 5.02 45.62 10.70
C PRO A 662 6.23 44.98 11.41
N LEU A 663 6.81 43.92 10.82
CA LEU A 663 7.95 43.17 11.37
C LEU A 663 9.23 43.39 10.56
N ARG A 664 9.11 43.92 9.34
CA ARG A 664 10.24 44.16 8.43
C ARG A 664 11.37 45.02 9.02
N PRO A 665 11.11 46.17 9.69
CA PRO A 665 12.19 46.99 10.28
C PRO A 665 12.93 46.33 11.45
N LEU A 666 12.44 45.19 11.95
CA LEU A 666 13.11 44.38 12.96
C LEU A 666 13.91 43.24 12.32
N ALA A 667 13.39 42.61 11.26
CA ALA A 667 14.12 41.60 10.49
C ALA A 667 15.32 42.19 9.71
N GLU A 668 15.21 43.43 9.25
CA GLU A 668 16.29 44.16 8.55
C GLU A 668 17.32 44.78 9.52
N ALA A 669 17.11 44.69 10.84
CA ALA A 669 17.95 45.33 11.86
C ALA A 669 18.49 44.31 12.88
N PRO A 670 19.74 43.81 12.73
CA PRO A 670 20.26 42.61 13.41
C PRO A 670 20.56 42.75 14.92
N ALA A 671 19.89 43.68 15.62
CA ALA A 671 20.06 43.91 17.05
C ALA A 671 19.28 42.93 17.95
N VAL A 672 18.24 42.27 17.43
CA VAL A 672 17.44 41.25 18.13
C VAL A 672 16.99 40.20 17.09
N PRO A 673 17.10 38.88 17.34
CA PRO A 673 16.78 37.85 16.35
C PRO A 673 15.30 37.84 15.92
N VAL A 674 15.02 38.39 14.75
CA VAL A 674 13.72 38.32 14.04
C VAL A 674 13.97 37.67 12.67
N ILE A 675 13.88 36.34 12.63
CA ILE A 675 14.41 35.48 11.57
C ILE A 675 13.25 34.89 10.74
N HIS A 676 13.40 34.75 9.43
CA HIS A 676 12.41 34.04 8.62
C HIS A 676 12.63 32.53 8.69
N SER A 677 11.55 31.74 8.55
CA SER A 677 11.66 30.28 8.57
C SER A 677 12.49 29.71 7.42
N ALA A 678 12.96 30.52 6.46
CA ALA A 678 13.84 30.08 5.37
C ALA A 678 15.28 29.82 5.85
N ASP A 679 15.65 30.47 6.96
CA ASP A 679 17.02 30.63 7.48
C ASP A 679 17.08 30.08 8.93
N TYR A 680 16.12 29.21 9.30
CA TYR A 680 15.89 28.81 10.69
C TYR A 680 17.05 27.96 11.25
N LEU A 681 17.53 26.95 10.52
CA LEU A 681 18.63 26.11 11.00
C LEU A 681 19.92 26.90 11.21
N ASP A 682 20.22 27.87 10.34
CA ASP A 682 21.42 28.72 10.42
C ASP A 682 21.46 29.57 11.70
N HIS A 683 20.29 29.84 12.29
CA HIS A 683 20.14 30.58 13.54
C HIS A 683 19.66 29.72 14.72
N ARG A 684 19.50 28.40 14.57
CA ARG A 684 18.86 27.51 15.56
C ARG A 684 19.53 27.57 16.93
N GLU A 685 20.85 27.59 17.00
CA GLU A 685 21.57 27.69 18.29
C GLU A 685 21.29 29.03 19.01
N THR A 686 21.21 30.14 18.26
CA THR A 686 20.83 31.46 18.81
C THR A 686 19.37 31.47 19.29
N LEU A 687 18.48 30.79 18.57
CA LEU A 687 17.07 30.65 18.91
C LEU A 687 16.84 29.73 20.12
N LEU A 688 17.70 28.72 20.35
CA LEU A 688 17.66 27.88 21.55
C LEU A 688 18.25 28.58 22.79
N ALA A 689 19.24 29.47 22.60
CA ALA A 689 19.87 30.24 23.67
C ALA A 689 19.03 31.43 24.19
N ALA A 690 17.98 31.84 23.48
CA ALA A 690 17.06 32.89 23.91
C ALA A 690 16.17 32.44 25.10
N ASP A 691 15.75 33.39 25.96
CA ASP A 691 14.80 33.09 27.06
C ASP A 691 13.37 32.85 26.55
N ARG A 692 12.82 33.73 25.70
CA ARG A 692 11.48 33.56 25.10
C ARG A 692 11.48 33.68 23.57
N VAL A 693 10.87 32.72 22.89
CA VAL A 693 10.80 32.64 21.43
C VAL A 693 9.34 32.61 20.98
N THR A 694 9.00 33.45 20.00
CA THR A 694 7.65 33.51 19.40
C THR A 694 7.68 33.08 17.94
N VAL A 695 7.05 31.94 17.62
CA VAL A 695 6.80 31.49 16.24
C VAL A 695 5.53 32.19 15.71
N ILE A 696 5.58 32.77 14.51
CA ILE A 696 4.45 33.45 13.86
C ILE A 696 4.16 32.77 12.52
N GLY A 697 3.02 32.11 12.40
CA GLY A 697 2.60 31.42 11.17
C GLY A 697 1.99 30.04 11.43
N ALA A 698 0.93 29.70 10.69
CA ALA A 698 0.05 28.56 11.01
C ALA A 698 0.12 27.37 10.03
N GLY A 699 1.08 27.37 9.09
CA GLY A 699 1.32 26.27 8.17
C GLY A 699 2.46 25.35 8.63
N GLN A 700 2.71 24.29 7.86
CA GLN A 700 3.67 23.22 8.18
C GLN A 700 5.00 23.68 8.79
N SER A 701 5.71 24.63 8.15
CA SER A 701 7.01 25.12 8.66
C SER A 701 6.94 25.76 10.05
N GLY A 702 5.80 26.35 10.43
CA GLY A 702 5.58 26.89 11.77
C GLY A 702 5.39 25.80 12.81
N ALA A 703 4.71 24.71 12.43
CA ALA A 703 4.51 23.54 13.28
C ALA A 703 5.83 22.79 13.51
N GLU A 704 6.62 22.58 12.45
CA GLU A 704 7.91 21.88 12.53
C GLU A 704 8.93 22.64 13.37
N ILE A 705 9.04 23.97 13.17
CA ILE A 705 9.90 24.84 13.99
C ILE A 705 9.43 24.86 15.44
N PHE A 706 8.12 24.90 15.68
CA PHE A 706 7.58 24.83 17.05
C PHE A 706 7.89 23.48 17.71
N LEU A 707 7.73 22.37 16.99
CA LEU A 707 8.01 21.01 17.47
C LEU A 707 9.51 20.80 17.78
N ASP A 708 10.39 21.28 16.91
CA ASP A 708 11.84 21.21 17.09
C ASP A 708 12.32 22.08 18.28
N GLN A 709 11.90 23.35 18.33
CA GLN A 709 12.15 24.23 19.47
C GLN A 709 11.57 23.68 20.78
N LEU A 710 10.39 23.05 20.74
CA LEU A 710 9.79 22.41 21.92
C LEU A 710 10.67 21.26 22.39
N ARG A 711 10.93 20.26 21.52
CA ARG A 711 11.76 19.08 21.83
C ARG A 711 13.15 19.45 22.35
N ALA A 712 13.79 20.45 21.75
CA ALA A 712 15.15 20.85 22.09
C ALA A 712 15.28 21.74 23.34
N ARG A 713 14.22 22.41 23.81
CA ARG A 713 14.28 23.31 24.98
C ARG A 713 13.91 22.58 26.28
N PRO A 714 14.57 22.89 27.42
CA PRO A 714 14.38 22.15 28.68
C PRO A 714 12.95 22.16 29.21
N ALA A 715 12.54 21.04 29.81
CA ALA A 715 11.22 20.89 30.42
C ALA A 715 10.95 21.93 31.51
N GLY A 716 9.78 22.56 31.48
CA GLY A 716 9.38 23.61 32.44
C GLY A 716 10.14 24.94 32.29
N ARG A 717 10.96 25.09 31.24
CA ARG A 717 11.64 26.33 30.85
C ARG A 717 11.55 26.54 29.32
N GLU A 718 10.47 26.09 28.72
CA GLU A 718 10.27 26.13 27.28
C GLU A 718 10.25 27.55 26.73
N GLY A 719 9.61 28.52 27.42
CA GLY A 719 9.53 29.91 26.98
C GLY A 719 9.06 30.07 25.53
N LEU A 720 7.99 29.38 25.13
CA LEU A 720 7.51 29.29 23.75
C LEU A 720 6.12 29.89 23.54
N HIS A 721 5.99 30.70 22.49
CA HIS A 721 4.70 31.16 21.99
C HIS A 721 4.54 30.81 20.51
N TRP A 722 3.36 30.34 20.09
CA TRP A 722 3.03 30.09 18.69
C TRP A 722 1.76 30.86 18.32
N LEU A 723 1.90 31.86 17.46
CA LEU A 723 0.81 32.77 17.07
C LEU A 723 0.34 32.47 15.65
N ALA A 724 -0.96 32.20 15.53
CA ALA A 724 -1.62 31.92 14.26
C ALA A 724 -2.70 32.96 13.92
N ARG A 725 -2.71 33.42 12.67
CA ARG A 725 -3.72 34.32 12.12
C ARG A 725 -5.04 33.59 11.77
N THR A 726 -4.94 32.30 11.44
CA THR A 726 -6.08 31.41 11.21
C THR A 726 -6.84 31.18 12.53
N PRO A 727 -8.16 30.91 12.50
CA PRO A 727 -8.95 30.67 13.71
C PRO A 727 -8.61 29.36 14.44
N ALA A 728 -7.82 28.48 13.82
CA ALA A 728 -7.27 27.27 14.41
C ALA A 728 -5.90 26.93 13.78
N PHE A 729 -5.14 26.07 14.45
CA PHE A 729 -4.09 25.27 13.83
C PHE A 729 -4.78 24.05 13.21
N ALA A 730 -4.98 24.06 11.89
CA ALA A 730 -5.83 23.10 11.21
C ALA A 730 -5.00 22.05 10.45
N PRO A 731 -5.44 20.78 10.41
CA PRO A 731 -4.83 19.78 9.53
C PRO A 731 -5.04 20.18 8.06
N MET A 732 -4.15 19.70 7.20
CA MET A 732 -4.28 19.77 5.76
C MET A 732 -5.31 18.74 5.27
N GLU A 733 -6.10 19.11 4.27
CA GLU A 733 -7.09 18.23 3.65
C GLU A 733 -6.38 17.16 2.79
N TYR A 734 -6.25 15.96 3.33
CA TYR A 734 -5.49 14.84 2.76
C TYR A 734 -6.37 13.62 2.42
N SER A 735 -7.70 13.76 2.36
CA SER A 735 -8.58 12.69 1.89
C SER A 735 -8.34 12.41 0.41
N LYS A 736 -8.57 11.17 -0.02
CA LYS A 736 -8.32 10.74 -1.41
C LYS A 736 -9.11 11.52 -2.47
N LEU A 737 -10.24 12.14 -2.10
CA LEU A 737 -11.02 13.02 -2.97
C LEU A 737 -10.61 14.49 -2.84
N GLY A 738 -10.19 14.95 -1.65
CA GLY A 738 -9.55 16.25 -1.48
C GLY A 738 -8.30 16.37 -2.35
N LEU A 739 -7.46 15.34 -2.33
CA LEU A 739 -6.24 15.24 -3.14
C LEU A 739 -6.47 15.24 -4.66
N GLU A 740 -7.68 14.96 -5.16
CA GLU A 740 -7.94 15.08 -6.61
C GLU A 740 -7.86 16.54 -7.11
N HIS A 741 -7.88 17.55 -6.22
CA HIS A 741 -7.59 18.95 -6.56
C HIS A 741 -6.12 19.18 -6.98
N PHE A 742 -5.23 18.22 -6.73
CA PHE A 742 -3.83 18.24 -7.16
C PHE A 742 -3.60 17.39 -8.42
N THR A 743 -4.66 17.17 -9.22
CA THR A 743 -4.58 16.44 -10.49
C THR A 743 -4.59 17.39 -11.70
N PRO A 744 -4.00 16.97 -12.83
CA PRO A 744 -4.15 17.66 -14.11
C PRO A 744 -5.60 17.96 -14.52
N ASP A 745 -6.56 17.12 -14.12
CA ASP A 745 -7.99 17.34 -14.40
C ASP A 745 -8.54 18.56 -13.65
N TYR A 746 -8.16 18.76 -12.38
CA TYR A 746 -8.50 19.97 -11.65
C TYR A 746 -7.82 21.20 -12.25
N THR A 747 -6.53 21.11 -12.59
CA THR A 747 -5.78 22.22 -13.22
C THR A 747 -6.45 22.69 -14.51
N ARG A 748 -6.87 21.77 -15.40
CA ARG A 748 -7.59 22.11 -16.64
C ARG A 748 -8.98 22.71 -16.38
N TYR A 749 -9.70 22.20 -15.38
CA TYR A 749 -10.98 22.78 -14.96
C TYR A 749 -10.82 24.21 -14.43
N PHE A 750 -9.86 24.42 -13.52
CA PHE A 750 -9.61 25.71 -12.88
C PHE A 750 -9.19 26.77 -13.90
N HIS A 751 -8.31 26.44 -14.85
CA HIS A 751 -7.87 27.36 -15.92
C HIS A 751 -9.03 27.92 -16.73
N ALA A 752 -10.01 27.05 -17.06
CA ALA A 752 -11.20 27.40 -17.82
C ALA A 752 -12.24 28.26 -17.06
N LEU A 753 -12.08 28.48 -15.75
CA LEU A 753 -12.96 29.34 -14.97
C LEU A 753 -12.71 30.84 -15.28
N PRO A 754 -13.73 31.71 -15.18
CA PRO A 754 -13.55 33.16 -15.27
C PRO A 754 -12.55 33.68 -14.24
N GLU A 755 -11.77 34.70 -14.60
CA GLU A 755 -10.66 35.25 -13.78
C GLU A 755 -11.07 35.54 -12.32
N ARG A 756 -12.17 36.27 -12.14
CA ARG A 756 -12.74 36.54 -10.81
C ARG A 756 -13.02 35.28 -9.99
N VAL A 757 -13.52 34.21 -10.62
CA VAL A 757 -13.84 32.96 -9.92
C VAL A 757 -12.57 32.24 -9.47
N ARG A 758 -11.50 32.30 -10.27
CA ARG A 758 -10.17 31.79 -9.87
C ARG A 758 -9.60 32.57 -8.68
N ASP A 759 -9.76 33.89 -8.69
CA ASP A 759 -9.30 34.79 -7.62
C ASP A 759 -10.10 34.67 -6.33
N ASP A 760 -11.41 34.44 -6.41
CA ASP A 760 -12.28 34.16 -5.25
C ASP A 760 -11.98 32.75 -4.66
N LEU A 761 -11.59 31.76 -5.49
CA LEU A 761 -11.34 30.37 -5.06
C LEU A 761 -10.01 30.14 -4.34
N VAL A 762 -8.88 30.64 -4.86
CA VAL A 762 -7.53 30.35 -4.33
C VAL A 762 -7.36 30.70 -2.84
N PRO A 763 -7.90 31.83 -2.32
CA PRO A 763 -7.89 32.13 -0.89
C PRO A 763 -8.78 31.18 -0.06
N GLY A 764 -9.92 30.74 -0.61
CA GLY A 764 -10.82 29.79 0.04
C GLY A 764 -10.21 28.40 0.18
N GLN A 765 -9.43 27.97 -0.81
CA GLN A 765 -8.80 26.65 -0.89
C GLN A 765 -7.53 26.49 -0.02
N TRP A 766 -7.36 27.30 1.03
CA TRP A 766 -6.17 27.28 1.88
C TRP A 766 -5.96 25.94 2.61
N GLN A 767 -7.02 25.24 3.04
CA GLN A 767 -6.88 23.96 3.76
C GLN A 767 -6.28 22.83 2.91
N LEU A 768 -6.36 22.93 1.57
CA LEU A 768 -5.74 21.97 0.67
C LEU A 768 -4.20 22.07 0.64
N HIS A 769 -3.62 23.25 0.90
CA HIS A 769 -2.19 23.53 0.59
C HIS A 769 -1.44 24.40 1.62
N LYS A 770 -2.10 24.83 2.70
CA LYS A 770 -1.55 25.67 3.79
C LYS A 770 -1.94 25.18 5.19
N GLY A 771 -2.53 23.98 5.28
CA GLY A 771 -2.70 23.30 6.56
C GLY A 771 -1.39 22.78 7.12
N ILE A 772 -1.47 22.11 8.27
CA ILE A 772 -0.36 21.38 8.88
C ILE A 772 -0.62 19.88 8.64
N ASP A 773 0.42 19.09 8.45
CA ASP A 773 0.30 17.63 8.42
C ASP A 773 -0.31 17.08 9.74
N HIS A 774 -1.07 15.98 9.63
CA HIS A 774 -1.81 15.41 10.75
C HIS A 774 -0.86 14.82 11.81
N ASP A 775 0.15 14.08 11.37
CA ASP A 775 1.12 13.43 12.26
C ASP A 775 2.01 14.47 12.94
N THR A 776 2.31 15.58 12.25
CA THR A 776 2.99 16.75 12.81
C THR A 776 2.18 17.43 13.92
N LEU A 777 0.85 17.57 13.76
CA LEU A 777 -0.02 18.07 14.83
C LEU A 777 -0.09 17.10 16.01
N GLY A 778 -0.20 15.79 15.75
CA GLY A 778 -0.15 14.75 16.79
C GLY A 778 1.17 14.80 17.57
N ALA A 779 2.30 14.83 16.88
CA ALA A 779 3.63 14.90 17.49
C ALA A 779 3.87 16.15 18.36
N ILE A 780 3.20 17.27 18.07
CA ILE A 780 3.20 18.47 18.93
C ILE A 780 2.34 18.24 20.17
N HIS A 781 1.13 17.71 20.02
CA HIS A 781 0.26 17.38 21.14
C HIS A 781 0.92 16.39 22.10
N ASP A 782 1.51 15.31 21.56
CA ASP A 782 2.08 14.24 22.35
C ASP A 782 3.37 14.67 23.07
N GLU A 783 4.18 15.54 22.46
CA GLU A 783 5.34 16.15 23.13
C GLU A 783 4.91 17.13 24.24
N LEU A 784 3.83 17.89 24.07
CA LEU A 784 3.25 18.73 25.12
C LEU A 784 2.68 17.89 26.27
N TYR A 785 1.96 16.81 25.96
CA TYR A 785 1.38 15.89 26.95
C TYR A 785 2.46 15.08 27.70
N ARG A 786 3.51 14.63 27.00
CA ARG A 786 4.68 13.99 27.61
C ARG A 786 5.37 14.90 28.64
N ARG A 787 5.30 16.22 28.48
CA ARG A 787 5.83 17.20 29.44
C ARG A 787 4.95 17.44 30.68
N THR A 788 3.72 16.91 30.73
CA THR A 788 2.89 16.97 31.94
C THR A 788 3.07 15.77 32.87
N LEU A 789 3.88 14.76 32.50
CA LEU A 789 4.03 13.50 33.24
C LEU A 789 4.57 13.69 34.68
N ASP A 790 5.53 14.60 34.87
CA ASP A 790 6.08 14.94 36.20
C ASP A 790 5.21 15.96 36.97
N GLY A 791 4.08 16.37 36.39
CA GLY A 791 3.13 17.34 36.96
C GLY A 791 3.37 18.78 36.52
N GLY A 792 2.27 19.53 36.35
CA GLY A 792 2.28 20.92 35.87
C GLY A 792 1.93 21.04 34.38
N TRP A 793 2.26 22.20 33.80
CA TRP A 793 2.09 22.51 32.37
C TRP A 793 3.41 23.06 31.82
N PRO A 794 3.80 22.76 30.56
CA PRO A 794 4.98 23.36 29.93
C PRO A 794 4.82 24.88 29.73
N ASP A 795 5.92 25.64 29.68
CA ASP A 795 5.93 27.09 29.38
C ASP A 795 5.78 27.34 27.87
N ALA A 796 4.71 26.77 27.30
CA ALA A 796 4.41 26.77 25.88
C ALA A 796 2.94 27.18 25.65
N THR A 797 2.72 28.25 24.88
CA THR A 797 1.38 28.80 24.61
C THR A 797 1.09 28.88 23.11
N LEU A 798 0.06 28.17 22.65
CA LEU A 798 -0.43 28.22 21.28
C LEU A 798 -1.65 29.15 21.23
N THR A 799 -1.71 30.10 20.28
CA THR A 799 -2.81 31.07 20.20
C THR A 799 -3.23 31.35 18.75
N PRO A 800 -4.39 30.84 18.29
CA PRO A 800 -4.96 31.15 17.00
C PRO A 800 -5.80 32.45 17.03
N GLY A 801 -6.22 32.92 15.85
CA GLY A 801 -7.04 34.13 15.69
C GLY A 801 -6.32 35.45 15.99
N VAL A 802 -4.99 35.45 16.06
CA VAL A 802 -4.15 36.60 16.47
C VAL A 802 -3.49 37.27 15.27
N PHE A 803 -3.56 38.60 15.23
CA PHE A 803 -2.88 39.45 14.25
C PHE A 803 -1.82 40.30 14.97
N VAL A 804 -0.57 40.29 14.48
CA VAL A 804 0.44 41.27 14.88
C VAL A 804 0.15 42.58 14.16
N ARG A 805 -0.35 43.58 14.88
CA ARG A 805 -0.69 44.91 14.34
C ARG A 805 0.52 45.82 14.22
N THR A 806 1.43 45.74 15.18
CA THR A 806 2.73 46.43 15.16
C THR A 806 3.73 45.69 16.05
N ALA A 807 5.01 45.95 15.88
CA ALA A 807 6.09 45.41 16.71
C ALA A 807 7.16 46.49 16.92
N GLY A 808 7.84 46.44 18.07
CA GLY A 808 8.93 47.37 18.39
C GLY A 808 9.95 46.73 19.32
N ARG A 809 11.14 47.34 19.42
CA ARG A 809 12.15 46.92 20.41
C ARG A 809 11.82 47.50 21.78
N VAL A 810 12.05 46.73 22.84
CA VAL A 810 12.00 47.18 24.24
C VAL A 810 13.38 46.93 24.87
N GLY A 811 14.00 48.02 25.32
CA GLY A 811 15.42 47.99 25.69
C GLY A 811 16.32 47.70 24.48
N THR A 812 17.42 47.01 24.71
CA THR A 812 18.40 46.63 23.67
C THR A 812 18.19 45.21 23.14
N THR A 813 17.50 44.32 23.86
CA THR A 813 17.54 42.86 23.63
C THR A 813 16.19 42.18 23.39
N LYS A 814 15.05 42.88 23.51
CA LYS A 814 13.71 42.26 23.40
C LYS A 814 12.82 42.94 22.36
N VAL A 815 11.85 42.18 21.82
CA VAL A 815 10.76 42.66 20.96
C VAL A 815 9.44 42.64 21.74
N GLU A 816 8.66 43.72 21.67
CA GLU A 816 7.25 43.76 22.09
C GLU A 816 6.36 43.69 20.83
N LEU A 817 5.57 42.61 20.72
CA LEU A 817 4.56 42.40 19.68
C LEU A 817 3.22 42.95 20.18
N HIS A 818 2.56 43.81 19.40
CA HIS A 818 1.22 44.32 19.72
C HIS A 818 0.18 43.47 18.97
N LEU A 819 -0.65 42.79 19.74
CA LEU A 819 -1.53 41.73 19.26
C LEU A 819 -2.98 42.17 19.31
N ASP A 820 -3.72 41.91 18.23
CA ASP A 820 -5.17 42.07 18.15
C ASP A 820 -5.78 40.68 17.91
N HIS A 821 -6.63 40.19 18.81
CA HIS A 821 -7.30 38.87 18.68
C HIS A 821 -8.70 39.06 18.08
N THR A 822 -8.91 38.56 16.86
CA THR A 822 -10.08 38.90 16.04
C THR A 822 -11.42 38.53 16.65
N GLN A 823 -11.58 37.28 17.10
CA GLN A 823 -12.85 36.77 17.64
C GLN A 823 -13.21 37.40 18.99
N GLN A 824 -12.21 37.74 19.82
CA GLN A 824 -12.44 38.39 21.11
C GLN A 824 -12.62 39.91 21.00
N GLY A 825 -12.14 40.53 19.91
CA GLY A 825 -12.02 41.99 19.80
C GLY A 825 -10.99 42.61 20.76
N THR A 826 -10.19 41.78 21.44
CA THR A 826 -9.24 42.20 22.47
C THR A 826 -7.89 42.61 21.89
N ARG A 827 -7.15 43.41 22.66
CA ARG A 827 -5.77 43.80 22.37
C ARG A 827 -4.87 43.42 23.53
N SER A 828 -3.70 42.87 23.23
CA SER A 828 -2.67 42.53 24.20
C SER A 828 -1.29 42.88 23.67
N ARG A 829 -0.27 42.63 24.49
CA ARG A 829 1.14 42.74 24.09
C ARG A 829 1.89 41.50 24.57
N LEU A 830 2.87 41.07 23.79
CA LEU A 830 3.74 39.95 24.11
C LEU A 830 5.20 40.37 23.96
N THR A 831 5.98 40.23 25.02
CA THR A 831 7.42 40.52 25.00
C THR A 831 8.20 39.22 24.86
N THR A 832 9.13 39.19 23.91
CA THR A 832 9.89 37.99 23.53
C THR A 832 11.32 38.38 23.17
N ASP A 833 12.26 37.45 23.32
CA ASP A 833 13.70 37.63 23.04
C ASP A 833 14.07 37.28 21.60
N ALA A 834 13.32 36.37 20.96
CA ALA A 834 13.42 36.09 19.53
C ALA A 834 12.04 35.91 18.89
N VAL A 835 11.97 36.14 17.57
CA VAL A 835 10.78 35.93 16.74
C VAL A 835 11.16 35.09 15.52
N ILE A 836 10.37 34.06 15.22
CA ILE A 836 10.55 33.23 14.02
C ILE A 836 9.33 33.41 13.10
N LEU A 837 9.56 33.92 11.90
CA LEU A 837 8.54 34.23 10.91
C LEU A 837 8.32 33.02 9.99
N ALA A 838 7.43 32.11 10.37
CA ALA A 838 6.89 31.05 9.53
C ALA A 838 5.76 31.57 8.62
N THR A 839 5.95 32.75 8.05
CA THR A 839 4.92 33.53 7.32
C THR A 839 4.83 33.19 5.83
N GLY A 840 5.57 32.17 5.39
CA GLY A 840 5.52 31.59 4.05
C GLY A 840 6.29 32.40 3.01
N TYR A 841 6.02 32.11 1.74
CA TYR A 841 6.72 32.72 0.61
C TYR A 841 5.74 33.42 -0.34
N ARG A 842 6.27 34.25 -1.24
CA ARG A 842 5.53 34.84 -2.38
C ARG A 842 6.25 34.53 -3.69
N GLU A 843 5.53 34.48 -4.80
CA GLU A 843 6.08 34.37 -6.15
C GLU A 843 7.14 35.48 -6.38
N ARG A 844 8.31 35.12 -6.91
CA ARG A 844 9.38 36.08 -7.19
C ARG A 844 8.95 37.00 -8.34
N ARG A 845 9.14 38.31 -8.19
CA ARG A 845 8.81 39.27 -9.25
C ARG A 845 9.68 39.03 -10.48
N MET A 846 9.02 38.93 -11.63
CA MET A 846 9.66 38.79 -12.94
C MET A 846 10.06 40.13 -13.56
N ASP A 847 9.55 41.24 -13.02
CA ASP A 847 9.56 42.57 -13.66
C ASP A 847 10.98 43.09 -13.98
N THR A 848 12.00 42.73 -13.19
CA THR A 848 13.40 43.08 -13.47
C THR A 848 13.99 42.21 -14.59
N LEU A 849 13.87 40.88 -14.46
CA LEU A 849 14.44 39.90 -15.40
C LEU A 849 13.86 40.05 -16.82
N LEU A 850 12.56 40.34 -16.89
CA LEU A 850 11.79 40.48 -18.13
C LEU A 850 11.54 41.96 -18.50
N ALA A 851 12.29 42.92 -17.95
CA ALA A 851 12.02 44.35 -18.13
C ALA A 851 11.95 44.79 -19.62
N ALA A 852 12.75 44.16 -20.50
CA ALA A 852 12.72 44.42 -21.94
C ALA A 852 11.57 43.69 -22.69
N LEU A 853 10.92 42.72 -22.04
CA LEU A 853 9.77 41.98 -22.58
C LEU A 853 8.42 42.50 -22.06
N ASP A 854 8.38 43.24 -20.95
CA ASP A 854 7.14 43.73 -20.32
C ASP A 854 6.14 44.41 -21.29
N PRO A 855 6.56 45.27 -22.26
CA PRO A 855 5.63 45.86 -23.23
C PRO A 855 4.87 44.83 -24.10
N TYR A 856 5.41 43.62 -24.23
CA TYR A 856 4.84 42.52 -25.00
C TYR A 856 4.05 41.53 -24.13
N VAL A 857 4.17 41.57 -22.79
CA VAL A 857 3.45 40.65 -21.89
C VAL A 857 1.98 41.04 -21.80
N ARG A 858 1.07 40.15 -22.25
CA ARG A 858 -0.36 40.38 -22.10
C ARG A 858 -0.78 40.09 -20.66
N ARG A 859 -1.12 41.15 -19.91
CA ARG A 859 -1.53 41.08 -18.50
C ARG A 859 -3.05 40.92 -18.34
N ASP A 860 -3.49 40.49 -17.15
CA ASP A 860 -4.89 40.29 -16.75
C ASP A 860 -5.48 41.54 -16.06
N SER A 861 -6.72 41.47 -15.55
CA SER A 861 -7.35 42.64 -14.89
C SER A 861 -6.70 43.01 -13.55
N GLY A 862 -6.01 42.06 -12.91
CA GLY A 862 -5.13 42.27 -11.76
C GLY A 862 -3.71 42.70 -12.12
N ALA A 863 -3.44 43.02 -13.39
CA ALA A 863 -2.13 43.35 -13.96
C ALA A 863 -1.06 42.24 -13.82
N ARG A 864 -1.45 40.98 -13.59
CA ARG A 864 -0.55 39.81 -13.59
C ARG A 864 -0.36 39.29 -15.02
N PRO A 865 0.75 38.61 -15.35
CA PRO A 865 0.89 37.96 -16.66
C PRO A 865 -0.24 36.96 -16.92
N ARG A 866 -0.80 36.95 -18.14
CA ARG A 866 -1.72 35.89 -18.58
C ARG A 866 -0.91 34.68 -19.04
N ILE A 867 -1.39 33.49 -18.67
CA ILE A 867 -0.68 32.23 -18.87
C ILE A 867 -1.63 31.23 -19.53
N ASP A 868 -1.20 30.60 -20.62
CA ASP A 868 -2.01 29.63 -21.38
C ASP A 868 -1.99 28.23 -20.73
N ALA A 869 -2.80 27.30 -21.26
CA ALA A 869 -2.90 25.94 -20.75
C ALA A 869 -1.68 25.04 -21.08
N HIS A 870 -0.63 25.61 -21.66
CA HIS A 870 0.69 24.99 -21.87
C HIS A 870 1.76 25.67 -20.99
N HIS A 871 1.34 26.43 -19.97
CA HIS A 871 2.18 27.18 -19.05
C HIS A 871 3.04 28.28 -19.72
N ARG A 872 2.63 28.79 -20.89
CA ARG A 872 3.30 29.91 -21.57
C ARG A 872 2.72 31.26 -21.16
N LEU A 873 3.58 32.26 -21.00
CA LEU A 873 3.18 33.66 -21.03
C LEU A 873 2.48 33.97 -22.36
N VAL A 874 1.33 34.63 -22.31
CA VAL A 874 0.67 35.16 -23.51
C VAL A 874 1.40 36.44 -23.90
N LEU A 875 2.20 36.38 -24.97
CA LEU A 875 2.96 37.52 -25.49
C LEU A 875 2.25 38.19 -26.67
N ASP A 876 2.81 39.30 -27.13
CA ASP A 876 2.45 39.92 -28.40
C ASP A 876 2.99 39.09 -29.60
N PRO A 877 2.25 38.99 -30.73
CA PRO A 877 2.71 38.29 -31.92
C PRO A 877 4.03 38.77 -32.54
N ALA A 878 4.57 39.93 -32.14
CA ALA A 878 5.92 40.37 -32.50
C ALA A 878 7.06 39.52 -31.87
N ILE A 879 6.73 38.66 -30.89
CA ILE A 879 7.64 37.71 -30.25
C ILE A 879 7.25 36.29 -30.72
N THR A 880 8.10 35.63 -31.51
CA THR A 880 7.79 34.30 -32.07
C THR A 880 8.24 33.14 -31.18
N GLY A 881 9.18 33.38 -30.26
CA GLY A 881 9.62 32.41 -29.25
C GLY A 881 8.69 32.33 -28.02
N SER A 882 8.60 31.16 -27.38
CA SER A 882 7.75 30.99 -26.19
C SER A 882 8.51 31.20 -24.87
N VAL A 883 7.88 31.88 -23.92
CA VAL A 883 8.34 31.94 -22.51
C VAL A 883 7.39 31.13 -21.64
N TYR A 884 7.86 30.00 -21.14
CA TYR A 884 7.16 29.11 -20.20
C TYR A 884 7.44 29.54 -18.75
N VAL A 885 6.56 29.16 -17.82
CA VAL A 885 6.73 29.40 -16.38
C VAL A 885 6.54 28.13 -15.56
N GLN A 886 7.21 28.07 -14.41
CA GLN A 886 7.13 26.97 -13.45
C GLN A 886 7.00 27.56 -12.04
N ASN A 887 5.84 27.34 -11.39
CA ASN A 887 5.50 27.84 -10.05
C ASN A 887 5.38 29.38 -9.95
N ALA A 888 4.77 30.00 -10.96
CA ALA A 888 4.39 31.42 -11.01
C ALA A 888 2.99 31.65 -11.63
N GLU A 889 2.18 30.58 -11.71
CA GLU A 889 0.91 30.55 -12.44
C GLU A 889 -0.33 30.37 -11.55
N THR A 890 -0.23 30.59 -10.23
CA THR A 890 -1.26 30.19 -9.25
C THR A 890 -2.66 30.76 -9.52
N HIS A 891 -2.73 32.00 -10.03
CA HIS A 891 -3.97 32.70 -10.45
C HIS A 891 -4.63 32.14 -11.72
N THR A 892 -3.95 31.24 -12.44
CA THR A 892 -4.44 30.61 -13.68
C THR A 892 -4.53 29.09 -13.61
N HIS A 893 -3.68 28.42 -12.82
CA HIS A 893 -3.62 26.95 -12.73
C HIS A 893 -3.98 26.39 -11.34
N GLY A 894 -4.19 27.25 -10.35
CA GLY A 894 -4.79 26.91 -9.07
C GLY A 894 -3.81 26.41 -8.01
N VAL A 895 -4.35 25.91 -6.89
CA VAL A 895 -3.58 25.60 -5.67
C VAL A 895 -2.57 24.45 -5.81
N GLY A 896 -2.64 23.65 -6.88
CA GLY A 896 -1.62 22.65 -7.21
C GLY A 896 -0.37 23.22 -7.91
N THR A 897 -0.34 24.52 -8.22
CA THR A 897 0.82 25.19 -8.83
C THR A 897 2.17 24.95 -8.12
N PRO A 898 2.27 24.99 -6.77
CA PRO A 898 3.49 24.64 -6.04
C PRO A 898 3.68 23.15 -5.75
N ASP A 899 2.80 22.25 -6.22
CA ASP A 899 2.83 20.83 -5.87
C ASP A 899 3.84 20.04 -6.72
N LEU A 900 4.68 19.22 -6.06
CA LEU A 900 5.70 18.39 -6.70
C LEU A 900 5.07 17.23 -7.52
N GLY A 901 3.89 16.73 -7.14
CA GLY A 901 3.14 15.73 -7.91
C GLY A 901 2.69 16.22 -9.28
N LEU A 902 2.64 17.55 -9.48
CA LEU A 902 2.39 18.18 -10.78
C LEU A 902 3.67 18.64 -11.49
N ALA A 903 4.87 18.42 -10.92
CA ALA A 903 6.14 18.81 -11.54
C ALA A 903 6.38 18.07 -12.86
N ALA A 904 6.48 16.74 -12.83
CA ALA A 904 6.77 15.93 -14.01
C ALA A 904 5.69 16.08 -15.11
N TRP A 905 4.41 16.18 -14.73
CA TRP A 905 3.30 16.42 -15.68
C TRP A 905 3.41 17.77 -16.41
N ARG A 906 3.69 18.85 -15.68
CA ARG A 906 3.87 20.19 -16.24
C ARG A 906 5.13 20.27 -17.09
N SER A 907 6.22 19.67 -16.63
CA SER A 907 7.47 19.55 -17.38
C SER A 907 7.26 18.82 -18.72
N ALA A 908 6.57 17.68 -18.71
CA ALA A 908 6.17 16.97 -19.92
C ALA A 908 5.23 17.80 -20.82
N THR A 909 4.30 18.57 -20.24
CA THR A 909 3.42 19.49 -20.99
C THR A 909 4.22 20.58 -21.72
N ILE A 910 5.23 21.14 -21.06
CA ILE A 910 6.16 22.11 -21.64
C ILE A 910 7.00 21.46 -22.76
N LEU A 911 7.58 20.28 -22.56
CA LEU A 911 8.40 19.60 -23.59
C LEU A 911 7.58 19.18 -24.82
N ASN A 912 6.34 18.72 -24.64
CA ASN A 912 5.41 18.47 -25.75
C ASN A 912 5.14 19.78 -26.54
N SER A 913 4.98 20.91 -25.86
CA SER A 913 4.78 22.22 -26.49
C SER A 913 6.05 22.73 -27.21
N VAL A 914 7.24 22.57 -26.62
CA VAL A 914 8.53 22.99 -27.20
C VAL A 914 8.90 22.15 -28.42
N THR A 915 8.70 20.83 -28.37
CA THR A 915 9.05 19.91 -29.48
C THR A 915 8.03 19.88 -30.61
N GLY A 916 6.85 20.52 -30.45
CA GLY A 916 5.72 20.44 -31.39
C GLY A 916 5.13 19.04 -31.55
N ASN A 917 5.53 18.09 -30.68
CA ASN A 917 5.24 16.67 -30.76
C ASN A 917 4.70 16.17 -29.41
N THR A 918 4.60 14.86 -29.22
CA THR A 918 4.18 14.26 -27.94
C THR A 918 5.19 13.20 -27.46
N PRO A 919 6.46 13.57 -27.17
CA PRO A 919 7.43 12.65 -26.58
C PRO A 919 6.94 12.04 -25.26
N TYR A 920 6.18 12.80 -24.47
CA TYR A 920 5.57 12.31 -23.23
C TYR A 920 4.04 12.21 -23.38
N PRO A 921 3.48 10.99 -23.59
CA PRO A 921 2.04 10.79 -23.80
C PRO A 921 1.26 10.98 -22.49
N LEU A 922 0.64 12.15 -22.33
CA LEU A 922 -0.08 12.50 -21.10
C LEU A 922 -1.52 11.97 -21.05
N PRO A 923 -2.00 11.50 -19.89
CA PRO A 923 -3.36 10.98 -19.72
C PRO A 923 -4.42 12.07 -19.88
N SER A 924 -5.50 11.77 -20.62
CA SER A 924 -6.64 12.67 -20.84
C SER A 924 -7.59 12.80 -19.64
N ARG A 925 -7.49 11.88 -18.68
CA ARG A 925 -8.22 11.86 -17.41
C ARG A 925 -7.30 11.34 -16.30
N THR A 926 -7.30 12.03 -15.16
CA THR A 926 -6.43 11.75 -14.00
C THR A 926 -7.17 11.72 -12.67
N ALA A 927 -8.46 12.09 -12.64
CA ALA A 927 -9.32 12.04 -11.46
C ALA A 927 -10.58 11.18 -11.69
N PHE A 928 -11.12 10.59 -10.62
CA PHE A 928 -12.47 10.05 -10.60
C PHE A 928 -13.51 11.18 -10.58
N THR A 929 -13.25 12.27 -9.87
CA THR A 929 -14.08 13.47 -9.83
C THR A 929 -14.15 14.17 -11.20
N SER A 930 -15.33 14.68 -11.53
CA SER A 930 -15.54 15.60 -12.65
C SER A 930 -15.88 16.98 -12.09
N PHE A 931 -14.89 17.88 -12.04
CA PHE A 931 -15.02 19.17 -11.34
C PHE A 931 -15.98 20.17 -12.00
N GLY A 932 -16.23 20.02 -13.31
CA GLY A 932 -17.20 20.82 -14.06
C GLY A 932 -18.40 19.99 -14.53
N LEU A 933 -19.56 20.64 -14.63
CA LEU A 933 -20.73 20.04 -15.28
C LEU A 933 -20.47 19.84 -16.80
N PRO A 934 -20.97 18.76 -17.43
CA PRO A 934 -20.87 18.58 -18.86
C PRO A 934 -21.61 19.70 -19.61
N GLN A 935 -20.86 20.58 -20.29
CA GLN A 935 -21.47 21.46 -21.28
C GLN A 935 -21.93 20.63 -22.49
N PRO A 936 -23.12 20.91 -23.07
CA PRO A 936 -23.57 20.24 -24.28
C PRO A 936 -22.69 20.66 -25.47
N SER A 937 -21.66 19.86 -25.75
CA SER A 937 -20.63 20.23 -26.72
C SER A 937 -21.14 20.15 -28.16
N THR A 938 -21.04 21.28 -28.87
CA THR A 938 -21.34 21.38 -30.29
C THR A 938 -20.27 20.69 -31.12
N GLY A 939 -20.39 19.36 -31.25
CA GLY A 939 -19.81 18.57 -32.33
C GLY A 939 -18.29 18.39 -32.34
N ARG A 940 -17.78 17.36 -31.62
CA ARG A 940 -16.63 16.58 -32.08
C ARG A 940 -16.69 15.14 -31.56
N THR A 941 -17.11 14.22 -32.43
CA THR A 941 -17.22 12.79 -32.12
C THR A 941 -15.84 12.13 -32.03
N GLY A 942 -15.29 12.02 -30.81
CA GLY A 942 -14.15 11.15 -30.55
C GLY A 942 -14.54 9.68 -30.76
N LYS A 943 -13.92 9.01 -31.73
CA LYS A 943 -14.13 7.57 -31.95
C LYS A 943 -13.46 6.79 -30.82
N VAL A 944 -14.22 5.95 -30.12
CA VAL A 944 -13.66 4.85 -29.33
C VAL A 944 -12.91 3.91 -30.29
N PRO A 945 -11.68 3.47 -29.97
CA PRO A 945 -10.98 2.47 -30.79
C PRO A 945 -11.78 1.17 -30.83
N ARG A 946 -12.18 0.72 -32.02
CA ARG A 946 -12.65 -0.66 -32.19
C ARG A 946 -11.47 -1.60 -32.03
N GLN A 947 -11.55 -2.55 -31.11
CA GLN A 947 -10.62 -3.68 -31.09
C GLN A 947 -10.68 -4.41 -32.43
N GLY A 948 -9.50 -4.75 -32.98
CA GLY A 948 -9.39 -5.37 -34.30
C GLY A 948 -9.88 -6.82 -34.30
N SER A 949 -10.97 -7.10 -35.01
CA SER A 949 -11.51 -8.45 -35.18
C SER A 949 -10.76 -9.21 -36.28
N THR A 950 -9.52 -9.64 -36.03
CA THR A 950 -8.77 -10.54 -36.91
C THR A 950 -8.98 -12.00 -36.54
N LEU A 951 -10.17 -12.53 -36.87
CA LEU A 951 -10.38 -13.97 -36.99
C LEU A 951 -9.58 -14.49 -38.18
N VAL A 952 -8.63 -15.38 -37.95
CA VAL A 952 -7.97 -16.19 -38.98
C VAL A 952 -8.58 -17.61 -38.94
N PRO A 953 -8.93 -18.25 -40.07
CA PRO A 953 -9.67 -19.51 -40.06
C PRO A 953 -8.89 -20.69 -39.48
N ARG A 954 -9.61 -21.64 -38.89
CA ARG A 954 -9.06 -22.96 -38.51
C ARG A 954 -8.55 -23.74 -39.73
N ARG A 955 -7.46 -24.47 -39.52
CA ARG A 955 -7.28 -25.84 -40.02
C ARG A 955 -7.01 -26.74 -38.82
#